data_AF-A0A086STQ8-F1
#
_entry.id   AF-A0A086STQ8-F1
#
_cell.length_a   1.000
_cell.length_b   1.000
_cell.length_c   1.000
_cell.angle_alpha   90.00
_cell.angle_beta   90.00
_cell.angle_gamma   90.00
#
_symmetry.space_group_name_H-M   'P 1'
#
loop_
_entity.id
_entity.type
_entity.pdbx_description
1 polymer ?
#
loop_
_entity_poly.entity_id
_entity_poly.type
_entity_poly.pdbx_seq_one_letter_code
_entity_poly.pdbx_strand_id
1 'polypeptide(L)'
;MSNLLTTKIPTQGASRPLDGTSLGVTPSPASRTPATFRKTVAKPAALFIGDGPHSIVMGGNKILGLSNNALAFPFGKDTEDDGFGKVHHYDRNSRTTRVTESYTLDVKFPRDQYEFSVCRFDNDHGASRFPDAVCGLSLLKVALRGQFHVSVQGFRMPFANPGHPSEGWINEGKPIAGNITLLDVLLQRDFSLVVRMPPDLLAKEMTSDPPFQYPYGHHLDWDPDLWHTILARNKSSHQFRAAISFSDDHSLMTVLAHSVVQDTMWIADAASAIFATKFPAYFVPTDQDQAVPSRYFAVVSLTQAFRERYEKEWRRLTNCDSFQLAFHGDMSEMKPPSLGDEQPWSKLAVTAWDCKIVDYPDSFDALNSHPRQPYDLVLLVRRPPPAKNQADVEIATFASRNCVSLLFDSQMAECGRLVHAVNTLKPGAQPTNPVGCGATTREALNNASGSRHAQTPPDIKSRMDTQRALLRGAGFWPLPSGPDHSTSLARLRLDTLASSPLPVVDLLGEDPYVDALIETMVLEVDRPRFRAHMKEAPLGLRIMTAGPGFGKTHLLATGTLAMATTIGKIYGTAPTNVAVTNFAERLYRHDQTVVSRMNSDKSPEDPSRARRKVIIRGFKADDEIVAFRTLLGNPALGNNAAPNSTCRGASQWKLQLSLAFWVLRVLRFKGQGVPILDADDSHAILKVQAALDRDPSLRALRAVAAGELDFSQLPSVPLASIRSMFARVLDTADLVLTTSAMSEKMPYVRYKTDQAKGVAVDEAANMNRAQFVAVWGNTLMPVIMAGDEKQLQPAVMTTSETDDDGNFLNHHVEDGRVSALSWFMTMGWPIYRLRTQFRMAEGMFDLCHRELYNDLPFNYAPGCRIDHPDFMAGRALETYLRGRFPELAPAREGKMDPLFIHCEGTYTVKDKATGSRRNVGQVTLALDLISDFVKMTRTNPAKIVIIAPYKANVEIIGRFLKKRPDYHPLRGIGDPATVDSFQGREGDIVVAIMGTTKAGTAGGPGFTTNENRLNVLCSRQRCGLLVVGDIMVTGQLEDKGKKTKGKGKGKAGGGYVEEHPSQILGGQEGRYA
;
A
#
# COMPACT_ATOMS: atom_id res chain seq x y z
N MET A 1 -4.01 -44.84 -40.30
CA MET A 1 -3.28 -45.98 -39.71
C MET A 1 -3.29 -45.76 -38.20
N SER A 2 -4.08 -46.46 -37.36
CA SER A 2 -4.05 -47.91 -36.99
C SER A 2 -2.81 -48.23 -36.14
N ASN A 3 -2.84 -48.67 -34.87
CA ASN A 3 -3.87 -49.30 -33.99
C ASN A 3 -3.82 -48.67 -32.55
N LEU A 4 -4.77 -48.77 -31.59
CA LEU A 4 -5.88 -49.68 -31.19
C LEU A 4 -5.55 -50.80 -30.17
N LEU A 5 -6.26 -50.78 -29.01
CA LEU A 5 -6.68 -51.90 -28.11
C LEU A 5 -5.59 -52.65 -27.26
N THR A 6 -5.87 -53.44 -26.20
CA THR A 6 -6.58 -53.28 -24.88
C THR A 6 -6.51 -54.62 -24.08
N THR A 7 -6.87 -54.64 -22.77
CA THR A 7 -7.24 -55.83 -21.93
C THR A 7 -6.07 -56.71 -21.35
N LYS A 8 -6.21 -57.53 -20.28
CA LYS A 8 -7.36 -57.93 -19.40
C LYS A 8 -6.94 -58.45 -17.97
N ILE A 9 -7.93 -58.80 -17.15
CA ILE A 9 -7.92 -59.31 -15.73
C ILE A 9 -7.64 -60.83 -15.62
N PRO A 10 -7.31 -61.40 -14.43
CA PRO A 10 -8.28 -62.02 -13.47
C PRO A 10 -7.99 -61.70 -11.97
N THR A 11 -8.85 -61.63 -10.93
CA THR A 11 -10.16 -62.19 -10.44
C THR A 11 -10.09 -63.35 -9.42
N GLN A 12 -10.46 -63.06 -8.15
CA GLN A 12 -11.04 -63.93 -7.08
C GLN A 12 -10.17 -65.09 -6.49
N GLY A 13 -10.37 -65.59 -5.25
CA GLY A 13 -11.23 -65.16 -4.12
C GLY A 13 -11.38 -66.26 -3.01
N ALA A 14 -11.87 -65.90 -1.81
CA ALA A 14 -12.30 -66.79 -0.67
C ALA A 14 -11.21 -67.66 0.05
N SER A 15 -11.35 -68.15 1.31
CA SER A 15 -12.15 -67.76 2.51
C SER A 15 -11.78 -68.59 3.78
N ARG A 16 -12.09 -68.06 5.00
CA ARG A 16 -12.29 -68.80 6.31
C ARG A 16 -11.03 -69.42 7.01
N PRO A 17 -11.08 -69.87 8.30
CA PRO A 17 -11.57 -69.14 9.49
C PRO A 17 -10.86 -69.45 10.87
N LEU A 18 -11.20 -68.65 11.91
CA LEU A 18 -11.42 -68.98 13.36
C LEU A 18 -10.34 -69.56 14.32
N ASP A 19 -10.42 -69.08 15.58
CA ASP A 19 -10.10 -69.64 16.92
C ASP A 19 -8.68 -70.23 17.24
N GLY A 20 -8.17 -70.19 18.49
CA GLY A 20 -8.62 -69.54 19.74
C GLY A 20 -7.88 -70.06 21.00
N THR A 21 -7.86 -69.30 22.13
CA THR A 21 -7.36 -69.68 23.49
C THR A 21 -5.84 -69.98 23.66
N SER A 22 -5.19 -69.91 24.85
CA SER A 22 -5.37 -69.09 26.08
C SER A 22 -4.15 -69.20 27.06
N LEU A 23 -4.08 -68.26 28.04
CA LEU A 23 -3.47 -68.34 29.40
C LEU A 23 -1.93 -68.37 29.65
N GLY A 24 -1.49 -67.48 30.56
CA GLY A 24 -0.31 -67.62 31.46
C GLY A 24 0.98 -66.85 31.07
N VAL A 25 1.76 -66.22 31.99
CA VAL A 25 1.62 -65.93 33.44
C VAL A 25 2.33 -64.56 33.76
N THR A 26 1.98 -63.94 34.89
CA THR A 26 2.50 -62.71 35.55
C THR A 26 4.01 -62.75 35.93
N PRO A 27 4.71 -61.62 36.31
CA PRO A 27 4.24 -60.53 37.20
C PRO A 27 4.67 -59.07 36.90
N SER A 28 4.29 -58.17 37.83
CA SER A 28 4.42 -56.69 37.81
C SER A 28 5.83 -56.18 38.17
N PRO A 29 6.17 -54.89 37.88
CA PRO A 29 6.12 -53.90 38.98
C PRO A 29 5.50 -52.53 38.62
N ALA A 30 5.33 -51.68 39.64
CA ALA A 30 4.45 -50.51 39.62
C ALA A 30 5.08 -49.15 39.22
N SER A 31 4.24 -48.33 38.59
CA SER A 31 4.11 -46.85 38.70
C SER A 31 5.36 -45.95 38.84
N ARG A 32 5.49 -44.99 37.91
CA ARG A 32 5.68 -43.54 38.23
C ARG A 32 5.27 -42.66 37.05
N THR A 33 4.55 -41.57 37.32
CA THR A 33 3.98 -40.66 36.32
C THR A 33 4.89 -39.47 35.98
N PRO A 34 4.99 -39.06 34.70
CA PRO A 34 5.49 -37.74 34.31
C PRO A 34 4.39 -36.66 34.43
N ALA A 35 4.77 -35.45 34.82
CA ALA A 35 3.83 -34.38 35.16
C ALA A 35 3.05 -33.78 33.96
N THR A 36 1.79 -33.40 34.21
CA THR A 36 0.92 -32.68 33.27
C THR A 36 1.44 -31.29 32.90
N PHE A 37 1.85 -31.10 31.65
CA PHE A 37 1.97 -29.77 31.07
C PHE A 37 0.59 -29.23 30.66
N ARG A 38 0.03 -28.28 31.43
CA ARG A 38 -1.17 -27.52 31.01
C ARG A 38 -0.85 -26.60 29.84
N LYS A 39 -0.89 -27.13 28.61
CA LYS A 39 -1.20 -26.35 27.40
C LYS A 39 -2.70 -26.41 27.17
N THR A 40 -3.45 -25.50 27.78
CA THR A 40 -4.89 -25.32 27.50
C THR A 40 -5.07 -24.55 26.17
N VAL A 41 -4.57 -25.12 25.08
CA VAL A 41 -4.93 -24.67 23.73
C VAL A 41 -6.26 -25.31 23.42
N ALA A 42 -7.35 -24.55 23.60
CA ALA A 42 -8.65 -24.95 23.10
C ALA A 42 -8.59 -25.04 21.57
N LYS A 43 -8.55 -26.27 21.03
CA LYS A 43 -8.75 -26.47 19.60
C LYS A 43 -10.15 -25.96 19.24
N PRO A 44 -10.34 -25.10 18.23
CA PRO A 44 -11.68 -24.76 17.77
C PRO A 44 -12.36 -26.04 17.29
N ALA A 45 -13.58 -26.27 17.77
CA ALA A 45 -14.39 -27.39 17.34
C ALA A 45 -15.11 -27.02 16.04
N ALA A 46 -14.53 -27.43 14.90
CA ALA A 46 -15.24 -27.39 13.63
C ALA A 46 -16.48 -28.29 13.72
N LEU A 47 -17.62 -27.76 13.28
CA LEU A 47 -18.81 -28.54 12.97
C LEU A 47 -18.77 -28.84 11.47
N PHE A 48 -18.79 -30.12 11.12
CA PHE A 48 -18.55 -30.57 9.74
C PHE A 48 -19.85 -30.75 8.94
N ILE A 49 -19.75 -30.56 7.62
CA ILE A 49 -20.79 -30.86 6.64
C ILE A 49 -20.14 -31.65 5.51
N GLY A 50 -20.66 -32.82 5.16
CA GLY A 50 -20.26 -33.59 3.98
C GLY A 50 -19.99 -35.08 4.26
N ASP A 51 -20.84 -35.94 3.70
CA ASP A 51 -20.65 -37.36 3.35
C ASP A 51 -19.72 -38.22 4.23
N GLY A 52 -20.06 -38.22 5.53
CA GLY A 52 -19.65 -39.21 6.52
C GLY A 52 -20.79 -39.43 7.52
N PRO A 53 -20.54 -39.93 8.75
CA PRO A 53 -21.53 -39.96 9.83
C PRO A 53 -21.77 -38.56 10.43
N HIS A 54 -21.82 -37.52 9.58
CA HIS A 54 -21.71 -36.10 9.92
C HIS A 54 -22.70 -35.28 9.09
N SER A 55 -23.90 -35.07 9.65
CA SER A 55 -24.99 -34.33 9.01
C SER A 55 -25.36 -33.08 9.80
N ILE A 56 -25.70 -31.97 9.11
CA ILE A 56 -26.59 -30.98 9.70
C ILE A 56 -27.97 -31.61 9.81
N VAL A 57 -28.45 -31.83 11.04
CA VAL A 57 -29.76 -32.44 11.28
C VAL A 57 -30.86 -31.39 11.16
N MET A 58 -31.19 -31.01 9.93
CA MET A 58 -32.43 -30.29 9.58
C MET A 58 -33.64 -31.24 9.62
N GLY A 59 -33.84 -31.90 10.76
CA GLY A 59 -35.00 -32.74 11.03
C GLY A 59 -36.17 -31.91 11.53
N GLY A 60 -37.32 -31.98 10.83
CA GLY A 60 -38.64 -31.61 11.35
C GLY A 60 -38.71 -30.38 12.26
N ASN A 61 -38.39 -29.20 11.73
CA ASN A 61 -38.46 -27.88 12.37
C ASN A 61 -37.43 -27.62 13.50
N LYS A 62 -36.39 -26.83 13.14
CA LYS A 62 -35.60 -25.85 13.96
C LYS A 62 -34.17 -26.22 14.40
N ILE A 63 -33.66 -27.44 14.22
CA ILE A 63 -32.29 -27.77 14.67
C ILE A 63 -31.20 -27.29 13.69
N LEU A 64 -30.26 -26.52 14.21
CA LEU A 64 -29.03 -26.05 13.57
C LEU A 64 -27.84 -26.33 14.50
N GLY A 65 -26.63 -26.34 13.97
CA GLY A 65 -25.41 -26.37 14.78
C GLY A 65 -24.50 -25.19 14.45
N LEU A 66 -23.80 -24.66 15.46
CA LEU A 66 -22.90 -23.51 15.32
C LEU A 66 -21.56 -23.78 16.02
N SER A 67 -20.47 -23.51 15.31
CA SER A 67 -19.14 -23.35 15.90
C SER A 67 -18.87 -21.86 16.10
N ASN A 68 -18.74 -21.41 17.35
CA ASN A 68 -18.48 -20.00 17.71
C ASN A 68 -19.48 -18.99 17.07
N ASN A 69 -20.77 -19.34 17.02
CA ASN A 69 -21.85 -18.58 16.38
C ASN A 69 -21.74 -18.40 14.85
N ALA A 70 -20.88 -19.17 14.19
CA ALA A 70 -20.76 -19.22 12.73
C ALA A 70 -21.28 -20.54 12.13
N LEU A 71 -21.90 -20.45 10.95
CA LEU A 71 -22.07 -21.56 10.01
C LEU A 71 -20.82 -21.63 9.13
N ALA A 72 -20.20 -22.81 8.98
CA ALA A 72 -18.98 -23.00 8.20
C ALA A 72 -19.18 -23.98 7.04
N PHE A 73 -18.68 -23.62 5.85
CA PHE A 73 -18.77 -24.42 4.63
C PHE A 73 -17.38 -24.55 4.00
N PRO A 74 -16.94 -25.74 3.56
CA PRO A 74 -15.61 -25.91 2.96
C PRO A 74 -15.54 -25.22 1.59
N PHE A 75 -14.41 -24.59 1.27
CA PHE A 75 -14.07 -24.22 -0.11
C PHE A 75 -13.62 -25.44 -0.92
N GLY A 76 -13.68 -25.36 -2.25
CA GLY A 76 -13.05 -26.34 -3.12
C GLY A 76 -11.52 -26.33 -2.97
N LYS A 77 -10.90 -27.52 -3.02
CA LYS A 77 -9.44 -27.69 -2.82
C LYS A 77 -8.62 -26.92 -3.86
N ASP A 78 -9.08 -26.97 -5.10
CA ASP A 78 -8.34 -26.55 -6.28
C ASP A 78 -8.74 -25.14 -6.78
N THR A 79 -9.51 -24.39 -5.98
CA THR A 79 -10.09 -23.07 -6.30
C THR A 79 -9.07 -21.99 -6.73
N GLU A 80 -7.80 -22.11 -6.38
CA GLU A 80 -6.74 -21.20 -6.85
C GLU A 80 -6.21 -21.57 -8.27
N ASP A 81 -6.38 -22.83 -8.67
CA ASP A 81 -6.01 -23.39 -9.97
C ASP A 81 -7.20 -23.30 -10.96
N ASP A 82 -8.42 -23.39 -10.45
CA ASP A 82 -9.66 -23.03 -11.18
C ASP A 82 -9.74 -21.52 -11.49
N GLY A 83 -8.95 -20.69 -10.81
CA GLY A 83 -8.88 -19.24 -11.02
C GLY A 83 -9.86 -18.40 -10.19
N PHE A 84 -10.70 -19.01 -9.35
CA PHE A 84 -11.48 -18.28 -8.34
C PHE A 84 -10.55 -17.45 -7.43
N GLY A 85 -9.44 -18.06 -6.99
CA GLY A 85 -8.40 -17.45 -6.16
C GLY A 85 -8.42 -17.97 -4.71
N LYS A 86 -7.50 -17.50 -3.87
CA LYS A 86 -7.42 -17.92 -2.46
C LYS A 86 -8.08 -16.90 -1.53
N VAL A 87 -8.87 -17.40 -0.59
CA VAL A 87 -9.63 -16.61 0.40
C VAL A 87 -8.92 -16.61 1.75
N HIS A 88 -9.09 -15.51 2.49
CA HIS A 88 -8.44 -15.28 3.78
C HIS A 88 -9.46 -14.88 4.85
N HIS A 89 -9.10 -15.05 6.13
CA HIS A 89 -9.90 -14.70 7.30
C HIS A 89 -9.02 -14.01 8.35
N TYR A 90 -9.60 -13.07 9.12
CA TYR A 90 -8.90 -12.36 10.19
C TYR A 90 -8.94 -13.11 11.53
N ASP A 91 -7.82 -13.70 11.95
CA ASP A 91 -7.71 -14.25 13.30
C ASP A 91 -7.58 -13.13 14.34
N ARG A 92 -8.68 -12.84 15.04
CA ARG A 92 -8.75 -11.84 16.11
C ARG A 92 -7.77 -12.09 17.28
N ASN A 93 -7.28 -13.32 17.46
CA ASN A 93 -6.37 -13.67 18.55
C ASN A 93 -4.92 -13.29 18.21
N SER A 94 -4.43 -13.72 17.05
CA SER A 94 -3.10 -13.34 16.56
C SER A 94 -3.04 -11.96 15.90
N ARG A 95 -4.20 -11.35 15.61
CA ARG A 95 -4.35 -10.09 14.85
C ARG A 95 -3.77 -10.16 13.44
N THR A 96 -3.83 -11.34 12.81
CA THR A 96 -3.30 -11.57 11.46
C THR A 96 -4.36 -12.12 10.52
N THR A 97 -4.38 -11.60 9.30
CA THR A 97 -5.12 -12.17 8.17
C THR A 97 -4.39 -13.42 7.68
N ARG A 98 -5.10 -14.54 7.56
CA ARG A 98 -4.55 -15.86 7.21
C ARG A 98 -5.41 -16.54 6.16
N VAL A 99 -4.80 -17.41 5.35
CA VAL A 99 -5.54 -18.30 4.44
C VAL A 99 -6.60 -19.10 5.19
N THR A 100 -7.79 -19.25 4.60
CA THR A 100 -8.87 -20.09 5.12
C THR A 100 -9.29 -21.15 4.10
N GLU A 101 -9.65 -22.34 4.59
CA GLU A 101 -10.23 -23.43 3.80
C GLU A 101 -11.76 -23.53 4.00
N SER A 102 -12.36 -22.61 4.76
CA SER A 102 -13.80 -22.54 5.00
C SER A 102 -14.35 -21.12 4.88
N TYR A 103 -15.50 -21.01 4.22
CA TYR A 103 -16.40 -19.86 4.19
C TYR A 103 -17.26 -19.84 5.45
N THR A 104 -17.45 -18.67 6.06
CA THR A 104 -18.16 -18.53 7.35
C THR A 104 -19.25 -17.47 7.31
N LEU A 105 -20.43 -17.80 7.82
CA LEU A 105 -21.53 -16.87 8.06
C LEU A 105 -21.74 -16.68 9.57
N ASP A 106 -21.36 -15.51 10.10
CA ASP A 106 -21.59 -15.15 11.51
C ASP A 106 -23.05 -14.72 11.70
N VAL A 107 -23.83 -15.46 12.49
CA VAL A 107 -25.24 -15.13 12.77
C VAL A 107 -25.33 -14.38 14.11
N LYS A 108 -25.82 -13.14 14.07
CA LYS A 108 -25.93 -12.26 15.24
C LYS A 108 -27.39 -11.97 15.59
N PHE A 109 -27.78 -12.36 16.81
CA PHE A 109 -29.10 -12.08 17.37
C PHE A 109 -29.25 -10.60 17.78
N PRO A 110 -30.42 -9.99 17.57
CA PRO A 110 -30.65 -8.58 17.89
C PRO A 110 -30.75 -8.38 19.41
N ARG A 111 -29.83 -7.57 19.99
CA ARG A 111 -29.70 -7.35 21.44
C ARG A 111 -31.05 -6.98 22.09
N ASP A 112 -31.35 -7.60 23.24
CA ASP A 112 -32.57 -7.44 24.05
C ASP A 112 -33.91 -7.85 23.35
N GLN A 113 -33.86 -8.18 22.05
CA GLN A 113 -35.00 -8.53 21.21
C GLN A 113 -35.14 -10.04 20.94
N TYR A 114 -34.72 -10.86 21.90
CA TYR A 114 -34.98 -12.30 21.90
C TYR A 114 -35.09 -12.84 23.33
N GLU A 115 -35.67 -14.03 23.43
CA GLU A 115 -35.64 -14.88 24.62
C GLU A 115 -34.83 -16.13 24.30
N PHE A 116 -34.16 -16.70 25.31
CA PHE A 116 -33.39 -17.92 25.11
C PHE A 116 -33.48 -18.86 26.31
N SER A 117 -33.25 -20.14 26.05
CA SER A 117 -33.09 -21.17 27.08
C SER A 117 -31.95 -22.11 26.70
N VAL A 118 -31.19 -22.57 27.68
CA VAL A 118 -30.05 -23.48 27.49
C VAL A 118 -30.27 -24.74 28.31
N CYS A 119 -30.16 -25.90 27.65
CA CYS A 119 -30.17 -27.21 28.28
C CYS A 119 -28.98 -28.04 27.78
N ARG A 120 -28.68 -29.18 28.41
CA ARG A 120 -27.70 -30.13 27.88
C ARG A 120 -28.28 -30.78 26.61
N PHE A 121 -27.42 -31.13 25.66
CA PHE A 121 -27.84 -31.88 24.48
C PHE A 121 -27.76 -33.38 24.77
N ASP A 122 -28.89 -34.07 24.70
CA ASP A 122 -29.06 -35.47 25.11
C ASP A 122 -29.80 -36.29 24.03
N ASN A 123 -30.06 -37.57 24.31
CA ASN A 123 -30.68 -38.49 23.35
C ASN A 123 -32.12 -38.12 22.99
N ASP A 124 -32.89 -37.55 23.91
CA ASP A 124 -34.27 -37.11 23.66
C ASP A 124 -34.29 -35.89 22.73
N HIS A 125 -33.25 -35.07 22.80
CA HIS A 125 -32.96 -33.99 21.85
C HIS A 125 -32.24 -34.44 20.56
N GLY A 126 -31.97 -35.74 20.40
CA GLY A 126 -31.41 -36.32 19.18
C GLY A 126 -29.88 -36.49 19.15
N ALA A 127 -29.19 -36.46 20.30
CA ALA A 127 -27.74 -36.68 20.38
C ALA A 127 -27.29 -38.07 19.85
N SER A 128 -28.20 -39.03 19.74
CA SER A 128 -28.00 -40.32 19.05
C SER A 128 -27.59 -40.18 17.58
N ARG A 129 -27.86 -39.03 16.94
CA ARG A 129 -27.41 -38.69 15.58
C ARG A 129 -25.98 -38.13 15.52
N PHE A 130 -25.35 -37.93 16.67
CA PHE A 130 -24.01 -37.34 16.82
C PHE A 130 -23.13 -38.16 17.81
N PRO A 131 -22.96 -39.48 17.59
CA PRO A 131 -22.37 -40.40 18.57
C PRO A 131 -20.97 -39.98 19.06
N ASP A 132 -20.12 -39.44 18.18
CA ASP A 132 -18.76 -39.02 18.53
C ASP A 132 -18.69 -37.65 19.24
N ALA A 133 -19.80 -36.90 19.32
CA ALA A 133 -19.79 -35.49 19.73
C ALA A 133 -20.40 -35.21 21.11
N VAL A 134 -21.08 -36.18 21.74
CA VAL A 134 -21.97 -35.99 22.90
C VAL A 134 -21.29 -35.30 24.11
N CYS A 135 -19.98 -35.47 24.30
CA CYS A 135 -19.27 -34.89 25.45
C CYS A 135 -19.03 -33.37 25.32
N GLY A 136 -19.95 -32.59 25.90
CA GLY A 136 -19.82 -31.13 26.07
C GLY A 136 -20.67 -30.29 25.11
N LEU A 137 -21.77 -30.84 24.59
CA LEU A 137 -22.77 -30.12 23.81
C LEU A 137 -23.91 -29.61 24.69
N SER A 138 -24.39 -28.41 24.38
CA SER A 138 -25.62 -27.83 24.92
C SER A 138 -26.56 -27.47 23.77
N LEU A 139 -27.87 -27.51 24.05
CA LEU A 139 -28.91 -27.04 23.15
C LEU A 139 -29.39 -25.67 23.64
N LEU A 140 -29.16 -24.65 22.82
CA LEU A 140 -29.58 -23.26 23.01
C LEU A 140 -30.79 -23.00 22.11
N LYS A 141 -31.97 -22.84 22.70
CA LYS A 141 -33.19 -22.45 21.98
C LYS A 141 -33.33 -20.92 22.07
N VAL A 142 -33.48 -20.23 20.94
CA VAL A 142 -33.61 -18.76 20.85
C VAL A 142 -34.89 -18.41 20.10
N ALA A 143 -35.71 -17.51 20.64
CA ALA A 143 -36.94 -17.02 20.03
C ALA A 143 -36.90 -15.48 19.89
N LEU A 144 -37.02 -14.96 18.67
CA LEU A 144 -36.97 -13.52 18.39
C LEU A 144 -38.29 -12.81 18.77
N ARG A 145 -38.17 -11.67 19.46
CA ARG A 145 -39.30 -10.83 19.86
C ARG A 145 -39.79 -9.95 18.70
N GLY A 146 -41.07 -9.56 18.76
CA GLY A 146 -41.65 -8.51 17.90
C GLY A 146 -41.55 -8.79 16.39
N GLN A 147 -40.90 -7.88 15.65
CA GLN A 147 -40.62 -8.05 14.22
C GLN A 147 -39.12 -8.04 13.88
N PHE A 148 -38.26 -8.25 14.88
CA PHE A 148 -36.81 -8.27 14.69
C PHE A 148 -36.35 -9.55 13.98
N HIS A 149 -35.21 -9.46 13.31
CA HIS A 149 -34.55 -10.54 12.57
C HIS A 149 -33.06 -10.57 12.95
N VAL A 150 -32.36 -11.66 12.65
CA VAL A 150 -30.90 -11.72 12.81
C VAL A 150 -30.18 -10.81 11.80
N SER A 151 -28.95 -10.44 12.13
CA SER A 151 -27.99 -9.89 11.16
C SER A 151 -26.93 -10.94 10.84
N VAL A 152 -26.60 -11.09 9.56
CA VAL A 152 -25.69 -12.15 9.08
C VAL A 152 -24.47 -11.48 8.46
N GLN A 153 -23.27 -11.75 8.98
CA GLN A 153 -22.04 -11.30 8.31
C GLN A 153 -21.55 -12.35 7.32
N GLY A 154 -20.88 -11.90 6.25
CA GLY A 154 -20.37 -12.76 5.18
C GLY A 154 -21.40 -13.15 4.12
N PHE A 155 -22.68 -12.81 4.30
CA PHE A 155 -23.75 -13.18 3.35
C PHE A 155 -23.49 -12.65 1.93
N ARG A 156 -23.66 -13.52 0.92
CA ARG A 156 -23.36 -13.26 -0.51
C ARG A 156 -21.94 -12.76 -0.78
N MET A 157 -20.99 -13.00 0.11
CA MET A 157 -19.57 -12.96 -0.26
C MET A 157 -19.27 -14.10 -1.25
N PRO A 158 -18.30 -13.95 -2.18
CA PRO A 158 -18.01 -14.95 -3.20
C PRO A 158 -17.68 -16.33 -2.60
N PHE A 159 -18.23 -17.39 -3.19
CA PHE A 159 -18.00 -18.78 -2.79
C PHE A 159 -17.82 -19.68 -4.01
N ALA A 160 -16.94 -20.67 -3.92
CA ALA A 160 -16.76 -21.72 -4.91
C ALA A 160 -16.35 -23.04 -4.22
N ASN A 161 -17.03 -24.12 -4.59
CA ASN A 161 -16.66 -25.49 -4.27
C ASN A 161 -17.27 -26.43 -5.33
N PRO A 162 -16.66 -26.50 -6.54
CA PRO A 162 -17.25 -27.15 -7.70
C PRO A 162 -17.72 -28.58 -7.43
N GLY A 163 -19.02 -28.80 -7.59
CA GLY A 163 -19.66 -30.12 -7.40
C GLY A 163 -20.03 -30.47 -5.96
N HIS A 164 -19.74 -29.62 -4.97
CA HIS A 164 -20.22 -29.82 -3.59
C HIS A 164 -21.59 -29.14 -3.38
N PRO A 165 -22.57 -29.77 -2.69
CA PRO A 165 -23.93 -29.22 -2.53
C PRO A 165 -24.02 -27.80 -1.97
N SER A 166 -23.05 -27.38 -1.14
CA SER A 166 -23.02 -26.03 -0.57
C SER A 166 -22.86 -24.91 -1.59
N GLU A 167 -22.30 -25.18 -2.76
CA GLU A 167 -22.24 -24.22 -3.86
C GLU A 167 -23.65 -23.82 -4.31
N GLY A 168 -24.52 -24.81 -4.48
CA GLY A 168 -25.93 -24.60 -4.76
C GLY A 168 -26.67 -23.87 -3.64
N TRP A 169 -26.37 -24.18 -2.37
CA TRP A 169 -27.01 -23.54 -1.22
C TRP A 169 -26.63 -22.06 -1.04
N ILE A 170 -25.39 -21.69 -1.39
CA ILE A 170 -24.82 -20.34 -1.17
C ILE A 170 -25.01 -19.44 -2.40
N ASN A 171 -24.75 -19.94 -3.61
CA ASN A 171 -24.74 -19.14 -4.84
C ASN A 171 -26.09 -19.14 -5.59
N GLU A 172 -26.86 -20.23 -5.49
CA GLU A 172 -28.11 -20.43 -6.25
C GLU A 172 -29.36 -20.50 -5.36
N GLY A 173 -29.20 -20.52 -4.02
CA GLY A 173 -30.32 -20.66 -3.08
C GLY A 173 -31.02 -22.02 -3.10
N LYS A 174 -30.37 -23.08 -3.62
CA LYS A 174 -30.95 -24.44 -3.66
C LYS A 174 -31.28 -24.95 -2.24
N PRO A 175 -32.30 -25.80 -2.07
CA PRO A 175 -32.65 -26.36 -0.76
C PRO A 175 -31.51 -27.14 -0.11
N ILE A 176 -31.36 -26.97 1.20
CA ILE A 176 -30.46 -27.75 2.06
C ILE A 176 -31.10 -29.10 2.41
N ALA A 177 -32.40 -29.07 2.76
CA ALA A 177 -33.17 -30.27 3.09
C ALA A 177 -34.65 -30.06 2.75
N GLY A 178 -35.26 -31.02 2.03
CA GLY A 178 -36.62 -30.88 1.53
C GLY A 178 -36.76 -29.64 0.65
N ASN A 179 -37.67 -28.74 1.01
CA ASN A 179 -37.90 -27.45 0.34
C ASN A 179 -37.26 -26.25 1.09
N ILE A 180 -36.42 -26.48 2.11
CA ILE A 180 -35.89 -25.41 2.97
C ILE A 180 -34.52 -24.94 2.47
N THR A 181 -34.40 -23.67 2.14
CA THR A 181 -33.14 -23.03 1.66
C THR A 181 -32.27 -22.51 2.81
N LEU A 182 -31.06 -22.05 2.48
CA LEU A 182 -30.20 -21.31 3.42
C LEU A 182 -30.86 -19.99 3.88
N LEU A 183 -31.65 -19.34 3.03
CA LEU A 183 -32.35 -18.11 3.41
C LEU A 183 -33.48 -18.40 4.40
N ASP A 184 -34.28 -19.45 4.17
CA ASP A 184 -35.35 -19.86 5.09
C ASP A 184 -34.81 -20.18 6.49
N VAL A 185 -33.59 -20.71 6.58
CA VAL A 185 -32.84 -20.93 7.83
C VAL A 185 -32.47 -19.61 8.52
N LEU A 186 -31.94 -18.63 7.77
CA LEU A 186 -31.54 -17.34 8.32
C LEU A 186 -32.73 -16.42 8.64
N LEU A 187 -33.90 -16.67 8.04
CA LEU A 187 -35.16 -15.96 8.27
C LEU A 187 -36.03 -16.53 9.40
N GLN A 188 -35.60 -17.60 10.07
CA GLN A 188 -36.35 -18.15 11.20
C GLN A 188 -36.45 -17.14 12.36
N ARG A 189 -37.48 -17.34 13.19
CA ARG A 189 -37.62 -16.62 14.46
C ARG A 189 -37.29 -17.49 15.66
N ASP A 190 -37.45 -18.80 15.52
CA ASP A 190 -37.17 -19.79 16.54
C ASP A 190 -36.00 -20.67 16.08
N PHE A 191 -34.85 -20.52 16.70
CA PHE A 191 -33.63 -21.28 16.40
C PHE A 191 -33.39 -22.31 17.51
N SER A 192 -33.03 -23.55 17.17
CA SER A 192 -32.56 -24.55 18.15
C SER A 192 -31.12 -24.93 17.82
N LEU A 193 -30.18 -24.39 18.58
CA LEU A 193 -28.75 -24.34 18.25
C LEU A 193 -27.98 -25.36 19.10
N VAL A 194 -27.35 -26.35 18.46
CA VAL A 194 -26.41 -27.25 19.12
C VAL A 194 -25.04 -26.58 19.16
N VAL A 195 -24.54 -26.31 20.37
CA VAL A 195 -23.33 -25.51 20.64
C VAL A 195 -22.40 -26.27 21.57
N ARG A 196 -21.10 -26.32 21.25
CA ARG A 196 -20.08 -27.01 22.07
C ARG A 196 -19.56 -26.14 23.22
N MET A 197 -20.44 -25.85 24.17
CA MET A 197 -20.14 -25.07 25.36
C MET A 197 -21.00 -25.55 26.55
N PRO A 198 -20.49 -25.57 27.80
CA PRO A 198 -21.31 -25.90 28.98
C PRO A 198 -22.48 -24.89 29.16
N PRO A 199 -23.66 -25.31 29.67
CA PRO A 199 -24.84 -24.45 29.74
C PRO A 199 -24.61 -23.12 30.47
N ASP A 200 -23.90 -23.15 31.60
CA ASP A 200 -23.69 -21.98 32.48
C ASP A 200 -22.82 -20.91 31.82
N LEU A 201 -21.84 -21.34 31.01
CA LEU A 201 -20.97 -20.44 30.26
C LEU A 201 -21.71 -19.89 29.04
N LEU A 202 -22.47 -20.73 28.33
CA LEU A 202 -23.25 -20.33 27.17
C LEU A 202 -24.34 -19.32 27.52
N ALA A 203 -25.03 -19.50 28.66
CA ALA A 203 -26.00 -18.54 29.16
C ALA A 203 -25.39 -17.16 29.47
N LYS A 204 -24.11 -17.11 29.84
CA LYS A 204 -23.37 -15.87 30.09
C LYS A 204 -22.89 -15.19 28.80
N GLU A 205 -22.47 -15.97 27.79
CA GLU A 205 -22.10 -15.43 26.47
C GLU A 205 -23.31 -14.80 25.73
N MET A 206 -24.53 -15.24 26.02
CA MET A 206 -25.75 -14.64 25.45
C MET A 206 -26.10 -13.25 26.04
N THR A 207 -25.55 -12.86 27.19
CA THR A 207 -25.76 -11.52 27.77
C THR A 207 -24.66 -10.55 27.31
N SER A 208 -24.95 -9.70 26.32
CA SER A 208 -23.94 -8.85 25.67
C SER A 208 -23.97 -7.36 26.07
N ASP A 209 -22.81 -6.72 26.00
CA ASP A 209 -22.66 -5.26 26.07
C ASP A 209 -23.41 -4.51 24.95
N PRO A 210 -23.68 -3.19 25.10
CA PRO A 210 -24.33 -2.38 24.07
C PRO A 210 -23.49 -2.29 22.77
N PRO A 211 -24.13 -2.02 21.62
CA PRO A 211 -23.40 -1.80 20.37
C PRO A 211 -22.48 -0.58 20.49
N PHE A 212 -21.19 -0.80 20.27
CA PHE A 212 -20.17 0.24 20.34
C PHE A 212 -20.39 1.33 19.28
N GLN A 213 -20.23 2.59 19.68
CA GLN A 213 -20.21 3.76 18.81
C GLN A 213 -18.94 4.59 19.07
N TYR A 214 -18.38 5.18 18.01
CA TYR A 214 -17.24 6.09 18.14
C TYR A 214 -17.70 7.43 18.76
N PRO A 215 -16.94 8.03 19.69
CA PRO A 215 -17.43 9.11 20.55
C PRO A 215 -17.49 10.49 19.87
N TYR A 216 -17.12 10.58 18.60
CA TYR A 216 -16.96 11.83 17.85
C TYR A 216 -18.26 12.47 17.34
N GLY A 217 -19.40 11.79 17.44
CA GLY A 217 -20.69 12.25 16.93
C GLY A 217 -20.83 12.08 15.41
N HIS A 218 -21.66 12.91 14.77
CA HIS A 218 -22.10 12.76 13.38
C HIS A 218 -21.56 13.79 12.38
N HIS A 219 -20.71 14.73 12.82
CA HIS A 219 -20.11 15.72 11.93
C HIS A 219 -18.84 15.17 11.27
N LEU A 220 -18.81 15.16 9.93
CA LEU A 220 -17.69 14.64 9.13
C LEU A 220 -17.25 15.59 8.00
N ASP A 221 -17.93 16.73 7.83
CA ASP A 221 -17.57 17.73 6.82
C ASP A 221 -16.24 18.42 7.17
N TRP A 222 -15.55 18.95 6.16
CA TRP A 222 -14.21 19.50 6.36
C TRP A 222 -14.25 20.96 6.87
N ASP A 223 -14.05 21.10 8.17
CA ASP A 223 -13.88 22.36 8.90
C ASP A 223 -12.74 22.13 9.94
N PRO A 224 -11.50 22.59 9.68
CA PRO A 224 -10.35 22.30 10.54
C PRO A 224 -10.54 22.70 12.01
N ASP A 225 -11.21 23.82 12.28
CA ASP A 225 -11.38 24.35 13.64
C ASP A 225 -12.48 23.55 14.40
N LEU A 226 -13.51 23.07 13.69
CA LEU A 226 -14.44 22.08 14.22
C LEU A 226 -13.77 20.72 14.47
N TRP A 227 -12.92 20.24 13.56
CA TRP A 227 -12.18 18.99 13.75
C TRP A 227 -11.24 19.06 14.95
N HIS A 228 -10.48 20.14 15.10
CA HIS A 228 -9.66 20.39 16.30
C HIS A 228 -10.52 20.39 17.58
N THR A 229 -11.70 21.04 17.54
CA THR A 229 -12.66 21.05 18.66
C THR A 229 -13.22 19.65 18.99
N ILE A 230 -13.49 18.81 18.00
CA ILE A 230 -13.94 17.42 18.18
C ILE A 230 -12.84 16.58 18.83
N LEU A 231 -11.58 16.73 18.39
CA LEU A 231 -10.45 15.99 18.95
C LEU A 231 -10.14 16.41 20.39
N ALA A 232 -10.13 17.71 20.68
CA ALA A 232 -9.89 18.24 22.03
C ALA A 232 -10.91 17.73 23.08
N ARG A 233 -12.15 17.45 22.66
CA ARG A 233 -13.21 16.87 23.50
C ARG A 233 -13.12 15.34 23.65
N ASN A 234 -12.34 14.67 22.82
CA ASN A 234 -12.28 13.21 22.70
C ASN A 234 -10.87 12.65 22.91
N LYS A 235 -10.14 13.18 23.90
CA LYS A 235 -8.86 12.61 24.37
C LYS A 235 -9.05 11.19 24.93
N SER A 236 -8.10 10.30 24.71
CA SER A 236 -8.08 8.95 25.33
C SER A 236 -6.66 8.42 25.54
N SER A 237 -6.46 7.73 26.67
CA SER A 237 -5.28 6.87 26.93
C SER A 237 -5.34 5.51 26.22
N HIS A 238 -6.32 5.30 25.32
CA HIS A 238 -6.56 4.05 24.60
C HIS A 238 -6.78 4.29 23.10
N GLN A 239 -6.05 3.56 22.26
CA GLN A 239 -6.27 3.47 20.82
C GLN A 239 -7.33 2.40 20.50
N PHE A 240 -8.06 2.60 19.40
CA PHE A 240 -8.97 1.59 18.86
C PHE A 240 -8.19 0.48 18.15
N ARG A 241 -8.75 -0.73 18.17
CA ARG A 241 -8.28 -1.83 17.31
C ARG A 241 -8.82 -1.59 15.90
N ALA A 242 -8.07 -1.98 14.87
CA ALA A 242 -8.55 -1.97 13.50
C ALA A 242 -9.94 -2.64 13.39
N ALA A 243 -10.89 -1.93 12.79
CA ALA A 243 -12.18 -2.53 12.44
C ALA A 243 -11.96 -3.65 11.41
N ILE A 244 -12.79 -4.70 11.48
CA ILE A 244 -12.82 -5.79 10.49
C ILE A 244 -14.07 -5.75 9.61
N SER A 245 -15.10 -5.05 10.09
CA SER A 245 -16.39 -4.82 9.43
C SER A 245 -17.10 -3.67 10.15
N PHE A 246 -17.95 -2.92 9.46
CA PHE A 246 -18.72 -1.83 10.03
C PHE A 246 -20.22 -2.16 10.06
N SER A 247 -20.90 -1.74 11.13
CA SER A 247 -22.35 -1.87 11.32
C SER A 247 -23.18 -1.03 10.35
N ASP A 248 -22.63 0.08 9.88
CA ASP A 248 -23.36 1.16 9.22
C ASP A 248 -22.40 2.07 8.43
N ASP A 249 -22.95 2.94 7.58
CA ASP A 249 -22.17 3.84 6.72
C ASP A 249 -21.42 4.91 7.53
N HIS A 250 -21.94 5.36 8.67
CA HIS A 250 -21.34 6.43 9.48
C HIS A 250 -20.09 5.93 10.22
N SER A 251 -20.16 4.75 10.84
CA SER A 251 -19.03 4.10 11.51
C SER A 251 -17.85 3.83 10.55
N LEU A 252 -18.15 3.45 9.30
CA LEU A 252 -17.16 3.32 8.22
C LEU A 252 -16.50 4.68 7.94
N MET A 253 -17.30 5.71 7.65
CA MET A 253 -16.78 7.03 7.28
C MET A 253 -16.00 7.71 8.42
N THR A 254 -16.46 7.55 9.67
CA THR A 254 -15.77 8.05 10.87
C THR A 254 -14.36 7.51 10.94
N VAL A 255 -14.16 6.21 10.83
CA VAL A 255 -12.82 5.61 10.87
C VAL A 255 -11.95 6.04 9.69
N LEU A 256 -12.51 6.13 8.48
CA LEU A 256 -11.77 6.58 7.30
C LEU A 256 -11.33 8.05 7.38
N ALA A 257 -12.15 8.92 7.97
CA ALA A 257 -11.79 10.33 8.19
C ALA A 257 -10.81 10.48 9.35
N HIS A 258 -11.14 9.96 10.54
CA HIS A 258 -10.32 10.13 11.75
C HIS A 258 -8.92 9.55 11.61
N SER A 259 -8.73 8.43 10.91
CA SER A 259 -7.40 7.85 10.67
C SER A 259 -6.47 8.75 9.86
N VAL A 260 -6.99 9.68 9.05
CA VAL A 260 -6.21 10.70 8.34
C VAL A 260 -6.08 11.98 9.18
N VAL A 261 -7.19 12.47 9.74
CA VAL A 261 -7.21 13.74 10.47
C VAL A 261 -6.31 13.68 11.70
N GLN A 262 -6.38 12.61 12.50
CA GLN A 262 -5.57 12.47 13.72
C GLN A 262 -4.08 12.23 13.43
N ASP A 263 -3.72 11.71 12.25
CA ASP A 263 -2.30 11.60 11.87
C ASP A 263 -1.67 12.98 11.59
N THR A 264 -2.50 13.92 11.14
CA THR A 264 -2.08 15.20 10.54
C THR A 264 -2.32 16.41 11.46
N MET A 265 -3.42 16.46 12.22
CA MET A 265 -3.88 17.68 12.92
C MET A 265 -2.81 18.28 13.85
N TRP A 266 -2.26 17.47 14.75
CA TRP A 266 -1.24 17.91 15.71
C TRP A 266 0.05 18.46 15.04
N ILE A 267 0.38 18.03 13.81
CA ILE A 267 1.46 18.61 13.00
C ILE A 267 1.06 19.98 12.42
N ALA A 268 -0.20 20.17 12.05
CA ALA A 268 -0.71 21.46 11.60
C ALA A 268 -0.80 22.49 12.73
N ASP A 269 -1.27 22.08 13.91
CA ASP A 269 -1.27 22.89 15.14
C ASP A 269 0.16 23.37 15.46
N ALA A 270 1.12 22.44 15.42
CA ALA A 270 2.53 22.74 15.62
C ALA A 270 3.12 23.63 14.52
N ALA A 271 2.80 23.40 13.25
CA ALA A 271 3.25 24.24 12.14
C ALA A 271 2.73 25.68 12.28
N SER A 272 1.48 25.87 12.69
CA SER A 272 0.90 27.19 12.97
C SER A 272 1.61 27.89 14.14
N ALA A 273 1.82 27.19 15.25
CA ALA A 273 2.51 27.74 16.42
C ALA A 273 4.02 28.04 16.15
N ILE A 274 4.70 27.20 15.37
CA ILE A 274 6.09 27.41 14.96
C ILE A 274 6.19 28.59 13.98
N PHE A 275 5.23 28.75 13.06
CA PHE A 275 5.19 29.88 12.13
C PHE A 275 4.92 31.22 12.85
N ALA A 276 4.12 31.22 13.91
CA ALA A 276 3.95 32.40 14.78
C ALA A 276 5.16 32.67 15.71
N THR A 277 6.05 31.69 15.90
CA THR A 277 7.28 31.87 16.69
C THR A 277 8.34 32.60 15.85
N LYS A 278 8.67 33.82 16.27
CA LYS A 278 9.68 34.68 15.62
C LYS A 278 11.08 34.43 16.20
N PHE A 279 12.09 34.41 15.33
CA PHE A 279 13.50 34.17 15.65
C PHE A 279 14.41 35.25 15.03
N PRO A 280 15.52 35.61 15.70
CA PRO A 280 16.58 36.39 15.09
C PRO A 280 17.41 35.52 14.14
N ALA A 281 17.69 36.04 12.94
CA ALA A 281 18.57 35.37 11.97
C ALA A 281 19.55 36.34 11.30
N TYR A 282 20.70 35.83 10.89
CA TYR A 282 21.65 36.52 10.00
C TYR A 282 22.02 35.62 8.82
N PHE A 283 22.55 36.22 7.76
CA PHE A 283 22.79 35.56 6.49
C PHE A 283 24.26 35.69 6.04
N VAL A 284 24.76 34.62 5.42
CA VAL A 284 26.12 34.52 4.86
C VAL A 284 25.98 34.14 3.38
N PRO A 285 26.56 34.92 2.43
CA PRO A 285 26.53 34.58 1.01
C PRO A 285 27.11 33.20 0.71
N THR A 286 26.52 32.45 -0.22
CA THR A 286 27.15 31.22 -0.75
C THR A 286 28.18 31.50 -1.82
N ASP A 287 27.98 32.57 -2.59
CA ASP A 287 28.79 32.97 -3.74
C ASP A 287 29.29 34.41 -3.48
N GLN A 288 30.59 34.58 -3.22
CA GLN A 288 31.14 35.87 -2.77
C GLN A 288 31.36 36.88 -3.92
N ASP A 289 31.42 36.40 -5.17
CA ASP A 289 31.70 37.22 -6.36
C ASP A 289 30.46 37.91 -6.97
N GLN A 290 29.27 37.77 -6.36
CA GLN A 290 28.03 38.39 -6.87
C GLN A 290 27.62 39.62 -6.05
N ALA A 291 27.44 40.76 -6.73
CA ALA A 291 27.01 42.01 -6.11
C ALA A 291 25.66 41.93 -5.37
N VAL A 292 24.77 41.03 -5.80
CA VAL A 292 23.60 40.60 -5.04
C VAL A 292 23.52 39.06 -5.13
N PRO A 293 23.98 38.33 -4.10
CA PRO A 293 23.92 36.87 -4.11
C PRO A 293 22.47 36.36 -4.21
N SER A 294 22.25 35.36 -5.07
CA SER A 294 20.94 34.71 -5.22
C SER A 294 20.61 33.69 -4.12
N ARG A 295 21.60 33.36 -3.28
CA ARG A 295 21.58 32.31 -2.27
C ARG A 295 22.41 32.70 -1.05
N TYR A 296 21.96 32.23 0.11
CA TYR A 296 22.59 32.50 1.40
C TYR A 296 22.48 31.26 2.30
N PHE A 297 23.44 31.08 3.20
CA PHE A 297 23.22 30.35 4.44
C PHE A 297 22.59 31.30 5.46
N ALA A 298 21.35 31.04 5.89
CA ALA A 298 20.75 31.69 7.04
C ALA A 298 21.12 30.91 8.30
N VAL A 299 21.56 31.60 9.34
CA VAL A 299 21.75 31.05 10.68
C VAL A 299 20.64 31.61 11.57
N VAL A 300 19.73 30.74 11.99
CA VAL A 300 18.52 31.08 12.76
C VAL A 300 18.70 30.57 14.19
N SER A 301 18.75 31.49 15.16
CA SER A 301 19.01 31.10 16.55
C SER A 301 17.74 30.63 17.26
N LEU A 302 17.61 29.32 17.43
CA LEU A 302 16.52 28.68 18.18
C LEU A 302 16.90 28.58 19.67
N THR A 303 15.90 28.53 20.54
CA THR A 303 16.12 28.31 21.98
C THR A 303 16.03 26.83 22.34
N GLN A 304 16.68 26.44 23.45
CA GLN A 304 16.57 25.08 24.01
C GLN A 304 15.10 24.70 24.27
N ALA A 305 14.36 25.56 24.98
CA ALA A 305 12.96 25.33 25.30
C ALA A 305 12.07 25.15 24.06
N PHE A 306 12.35 25.86 22.95
CA PHE A 306 11.67 25.63 21.67
C PHE A 306 11.99 24.25 21.08
N ARG A 307 13.27 23.85 21.08
CA ARG A 307 13.74 22.55 20.58
C ARG A 307 13.19 21.37 21.38
N GLU A 308 13.04 21.53 22.68
CA GLU A 308 12.48 20.51 23.60
C GLU A 308 10.95 20.45 23.48
N ARG A 309 10.27 21.60 23.45
CA ARG A 309 8.80 21.67 23.32
C ARG A 309 8.28 20.98 22.06
N TYR A 310 8.98 21.14 20.93
CA TYR A 310 8.56 20.63 19.63
C TYR A 310 9.35 19.38 19.18
N GLU A 311 9.99 18.63 20.09
CA GLU A 311 10.93 17.56 19.70
C GLU A 311 10.26 16.38 18.96
N LYS A 312 8.95 16.17 19.14
CA LYS A 312 8.18 15.11 18.46
C LYS A 312 7.81 15.56 17.03
N GLU A 313 7.29 16.78 16.94
CA GLU A 313 6.73 17.47 15.78
C GLU A 313 7.84 17.83 14.78
N TRP A 314 8.95 18.36 15.30
CA TRP A 314 10.12 18.79 14.54
C TRP A 314 10.69 17.65 13.67
N ARG A 315 10.76 16.44 14.22
CA ARG A 315 11.26 15.24 13.52
C ARG A 315 10.40 14.89 12.28
N ARG A 316 9.14 15.32 12.22
CA ARG A 316 8.28 15.17 11.03
C ARG A 316 8.34 16.39 10.12
N LEU A 317 8.19 17.59 10.67
CA LEU A 317 8.21 18.85 9.91
C LEU A 317 9.52 19.03 9.12
N THR A 318 10.64 18.57 9.68
CA THR A 318 11.95 18.60 9.01
C THR A 318 12.26 17.41 8.11
N ASN A 319 11.35 16.45 7.97
CA ASN A 319 11.45 15.36 6.99
C ASN A 319 10.91 15.78 5.60
N CYS A 320 11.10 17.04 5.24
CA CYS A 320 10.75 17.63 3.94
C CYS A 320 12.02 17.91 3.13
N ASP A 321 11.89 17.96 1.80
CA ASP A 321 13.02 18.33 0.92
C ASP A 321 13.33 19.84 0.96
N SER A 322 12.35 20.65 1.35
CA SER A 322 12.39 22.11 1.44
C SER A 322 11.14 22.65 2.14
N PHE A 323 11.25 23.80 2.78
CA PHE A 323 10.14 24.58 3.35
C PHE A 323 10.41 26.07 3.13
N GLN A 324 9.66 26.99 3.76
CA GLN A 324 9.87 28.44 3.58
C GLN A 324 10.35 29.16 4.84
N LEU A 325 11.26 30.13 4.66
CA LEU A 325 11.68 31.08 5.67
C LEU A 325 10.91 32.39 5.47
N ALA A 326 10.05 32.74 6.42
CA ALA A 326 9.21 33.93 6.37
C ALA A 326 9.88 35.11 7.08
N PHE A 327 9.79 36.32 6.52
CA PHE A 327 10.42 37.54 7.04
C PHE A 327 9.38 38.50 7.62
N HIS A 328 9.67 39.06 8.79
CA HIS A 328 8.76 39.97 9.51
C HIS A 328 9.43 41.33 9.76
N GLY A 329 8.62 42.38 9.86
CA GLY A 329 9.12 43.74 10.13
C GLY A 329 9.66 43.95 11.55
N ASP A 330 9.18 43.17 12.52
CA ASP A 330 9.55 43.30 13.93
C ASP A 330 9.46 41.95 14.69
N MET A 331 9.91 41.94 15.94
CA MET A 331 9.80 40.82 16.89
C MET A 331 8.50 40.83 17.72
N SER A 332 7.45 41.57 17.33
CA SER A 332 6.18 41.62 18.09
C SER A 332 5.49 40.25 18.16
N GLU A 333 4.74 39.97 19.24
CA GLU A 333 4.02 38.70 19.36
C GLU A 333 2.98 38.53 18.25
N MET A 334 3.02 37.37 17.60
CA MET A 334 2.06 36.96 16.58
C MET A 334 1.19 35.84 17.14
N LYS A 335 -0.12 35.90 16.89
CA LYS A 335 -1.02 34.77 17.18
C LYS A 335 -0.85 33.67 16.14
N PRO A 336 -0.89 32.38 16.51
CA PRO A 336 -0.99 31.28 15.56
C PRO A 336 -2.18 31.50 14.59
N PRO A 337 -1.99 31.41 13.26
CA PRO A 337 -3.10 31.47 12.30
C PRO A 337 -4.04 30.27 12.44
N SER A 338 -5.28 30.41 11.93
CA SER A 338 -6.24 29.31 11.92
C SER A 338 -5.82 28.24 10.90
N LEU A 339 -6.18 26.99 11.19
CA LEU A 339 -6.01 25.89 10.24
C LEU A 339 -7.06 25.94 9.11
N GLY A 340 -8.15 26.69 9.32
CA GLY A 340 -9.19 27.00 8.33
C GLY A 340 -8.96 28.27 7.49
N ASP A 341 -7.86 29.01 7.69
CA ASP A 341 -7.58 30.25 6.94
C ASP A 341 -7.51 30.00 5.42
N GLU A 342 -8.42 30.62 4.65
CA GLU A 342 -8.47 30.50 3.18
C GLU A 342 -7.21 31.07 2.48
N GLN A 343 -6.45 31.93 3.18
CA GLN A 343 -5.27 32.59 2.63
C GLN A 343 -3.98 31.96 3.16
N PRO A 344 -3.00 31.64 2.29
CA PRO A 344 -1.72 31.06 2.73
C PRO A 344 -1.03 31.94 3.77
N TRP A 345 -0.62 31.33 4.89
CA TRP A 345 0.02 32.00 6.02
C TRP A 345 1.26 32.84 5.63
N SER A 346 1.92 32.51 4.51
CA SER A 346 2.99 33.32 3.91
C SER A 346 2.62 34.78 3.62
N LYS A 347 1.33 35.12 3.52
CA LYS A 347 0.83 36.51 3.37
C LYS A 347 0.82 37.32 4.67
N LEU A 348 0.96 36.66 5.83
CA LEU A 348 1.06 37.32 7.14
C LEU A 348 2.50 37.81 7.41
N ALA A 349 3.45 37.44 6.55
CA ALA A 349 4.83 37.88 6.53
C ALA A 349 5.07 38.89 5.39
N VAL A 350 6.14 39.69 5.49
CA VAL A 350 6.55 40.66 4.46
C VAL A 350 6.93 39.95 3.16
N THR A 351 7.61 38.81 3.27
CA THR A 351 7.94 37.90 2.18
C THR A 351 8.29 36.51 2.74
N ALA A 352 8.28 35.49 1.89
CA ALA A 352 8.67 34.13 2.25
C ALA A 352 9.60 33.55 1.17
N TRP A 353 10.77 33.05 1.58
CA TRP A 353 11.82 32.56 0.68
C TRP A 353 11.97 31.04 0.81
N ASP A 354 12.18 30.34 -0.31
CA ASP A 354 12.32 28.88 -0.30
C ASP A 354 13.68 28.48 0.33
N CYS A 355 13.66 27.50 1.23
CA CYS A 355 14.83 27.08 1.99
C CYS A 355 14.91 25.57 2.25
N LYS A 356 16.10 25.09 2.62
CA LYS A 356 16.38 23.70 3.01
C LYS A 356 17.34 23.66 4.20
N ILE A 357 17.19 22.69 5.10
CA ILE A 357 18.13 22.48 6.23
C ILE A 357 19.51 22.06 5.71
N VAL A 358 20.56 22.56 6.36
CA VAL A 358 21.94 22.14 6.14
C VAL A 358 22.34 21.20 7.28
N ASP A 359 22.22 19.89 7.06
CA ASP A 359 22.42 18.87 8.10
C ASP A 359 23.86 18.83 8.68
N TYR A 360 24.85 19.41 7.97
CA TYR A 360 26.27 19.43 8.37
C TYR A 360 26.93 20.78 8.03
N PRO A 361 26.66 21.86 8.81
CA PRO A 361 27.14 23.20 8.49
C PRO A 361 28.66 23.34 8.59
N ASP A 362 29.33 22.48 9.38
CA ASP A 362 30.80 22.42 9.51
C ASP A 362 31.51 21.88 8.24
N SER A 363 30.75 21.51 7.21
CA SER A 363 31.29 21.01 5.93
C SER A 363 31.33 22.05 4.81
N PHE A 364 31.14 23.33 5.15
CA PHE A 364 31.16 24.48 4.23
C PHE A 364 32.09 25.57 4.78
N ASP A 365 33.15 25.91 4.05
CA ASP A 365 34.20 26.80 4.56
C ASP A 365 33.71 28.22 4.87
N ALA A 366 32.74 28.71 4.11
CA ALA A 366 32.04 29.99 4.35
C ALA A 366 31.30 30.06 5.70
N LEU A 367 31.10 28.92 6.39
CA LEU A 367 30.48 28.85 7.72
C LEU A 367 31.49 28.61 8.84
N ASN A 368 32.77 28.39 8.55
CA ASN A 368 33.79 28.14 9.57
C ASN A 368 34.24 29.42 10.31
N SER A 369 34.04 30.59 9.70
CA SER A 369 34.27 31.91 10.30
C SER A 369 33.14 32.40 11.24
N HIS A 370 32.06 31.63 11.40
CA HIS A 370 30.86 32.05 12.13
C HIS A 370 30.60 31.17 13.35
N PRO A 371 30.76 31.68 14.59
CA PRO A 371 30.50 30.90 15.80
C PRO A 371 29.01 30.57 15.91
N ARG A 372 28.69 29.28 16.08
CA ARG A 372 27.33 28.76 16.24
C ARG A 372 27.06 28.36 17.69
N GLN A 373 25.86 28.64 18.17
CA GLN A 373 25.32 28.11 19.42
C GLN A 373 24.79 26.67 19.23
N PRO A 374 24.66 25.86 20.30
CA PRO A 374 24.25 24.45 20.22
C PRO A 374 22.87 24.18 19.58
N TYR A 375 22.04 25.21 19.42
CA TYR A 375 20.67 25.14 18.88
C TYR A 375 20.47 26.00 17.62
N ASP A 376 21.52 26.63 17.08
CA ASP A 376 21.43 27.39 15.83
C ASP A 376 21.08 26.47 14.65
N LEU A 377 20.03 26.82 13.92
CA LEU A 377 19.60 26.13 12.71
C LEU A 377 20.21 26.80 11.48
N VAL A 378 20.96 26.04 10.69
CA VAL A 378 21.52 26.52 9.42
C VAL A 378 20.62 26.09 8.26
N LEU A 379 20.20 27.06 7.45
CA LEU A 379 19.35 26.87 6.28
C LEU A 379 20.04 27.39 5.02
N LEU A 380 20.00 26.63 3.93
CA LEU A 380 20.29 27.14 2.58
C LEU A 380 19.02 27.80 2.05
N VAL A 381 19.05 29.12 1.86
CA VAL A 381 17.91 29.94 1.45
C VAL A 381 18.14 30.52 0.06
N ARG A 382 17.11 30.54 -0.78
CA ARG A 382 17.13 31.19 -2.10
C ARG A 382 16.31 32.49 -2.06
N ARG A 383 16.94 33.61 -2.42
CA ARG A 383 16.24 34.88 -2.65
C ARG A 383 15.37 34.75 -3.91
N PRO A 384 14.06 35.08 -3.87
CA PRO A 384 13.21 35.07 -5.07
C PRO A 384 13.69 36.14 -6.08
N PRO A 385 13.41 35.98 -7.38
CA PRO A 385 13.67 37.03 -8.36
C PRO A 385 12.84 38.29 -8.03
N PRO A 386 13.36 39.51 -8.24
CA PRO A 386 12.64 40.74 -7.94
C PRO A 386 11.34 40.84 -8.77
N ALA A 387 10.20 40.69 -8.11
CA ALA A 387 8.88 40.87 -8.71
C ALA A 387 8.48 42.35 -8.68
N LYS A 388 7.82 42.84 -9.74
CA LYS A 388 7.57 44.28 -9.96
C LYS A 388 6.86 45.04 -8.83
N ASN A 389 6.15 44.34 -7.94
CA ASN A 389 5.35 44.94 -6.86
C ASN A 389 5.67 44.34 -5.47
N GLN A 390 6.86 43.75 -5.26
CA GLN A 390 7.23 43.15 -3.97
C GLN A 390 8.35 43.96 -3.31
N ALA A 391 8.17 44.30 -2.03
CA ALA A 391 9.19 45.01 -1.26
C ALA A 391 10.44 44.12 -1.11
N ASP A 392 11.60 44.67 -1.47
CA ASP A 392 12.87 43.96 -1.34
C ASP A 392 13.38 44.09 0.10
N VAL A 393 13.84 42.99 0.69
CA VAL A 393 14.20 42.93 2.11
C VAL A 393 15.70 43.09 2.27
N GLU A 394 16.11 44.09 3.06
CA GLU A 394 17.51 44.26 3.44
C GLU A 394 17.97 43.11 4.34
N ILE A 395 19.09 42.49 3.95
CA ILE A 395 19.57 41.23 4.52
C ILE A 395 20.56 41.53 5.65
N ALA A 396 20.24 41.04 6.85
CA ALA A 396 21.11 41.15 8.00
C ALA A 396 22.38 40.31 7.85
N THR A 397 23.53 40.95 7.89
CA THR A 397 24.85 40.31 8.00
C THR A 397 25.13 39.94 9.47
N PHE A 398 26.29 39.35 9.77
CA PHE A 398 26.64 38.89 11.13
C PHE A 398 26.52 39.97 12.23
N ALA A 399 26.59 41.26 11.89
CA ALA A 399 26.47 42.38 12.83
C ALA A 399 25.03 42.76 13.21
N SER A 400 24.01 42.34 12.43
CA SER A 400 22.60 42.68 12.66
C SER A 400 21.72 41.42 12.61
N ARG A 401 20.40 41.52 12.82
CA ARG A 401 19.47 40.38 12.73
C ARG A 401 18.19 40.80 12.01
N ASN A 402 17.72 39.98 11.06
CA ASN A 402 16.34 40.04 10.59
C ASN A 402 15.45 39.25 11.58
N CYS A 403 14.17 39.61 11.65
CA CYS A 403 13.16 38.77 12.26
C CYS A 403 12.62 37.78 11.21
N VAL A 404 12.66 36.48 11.53
CA VAL A 404 12.15 35.41 10.65
C VAL A 404 11.32 34.38 11.42
N SER A 405 10.45 33.65 10.72
CA SER A 405 9.81 32.43 11.25
C SER A 405 9.82 31.28 10.23
N LEU A 406 9.62 30.06 10.72
CA LEU A 406 9.73 28.83 9.93
C LEU A 406 8.34 28.42 9.43
N LEU A 407 8.12 28.49 8.11
CA LEU A 407 6.85 28.15 7.47
C LEU A 407 6.95 26.77 6.81
N PHE A 408 6.42 25.77 7.52
CA PHE A 408 6.29 24.38 7.04
C PHE A 408 4.93 24.13 6.37
N ASP A 409 4.82 23.05 5.59
CA ASP A 409 3.54 22.56 5.07
C ASP A 409 2.73 21.89 6.19
N SER A 410 1.53 22.42 6.47
CA SER A 410 0.61 21.89 7.47
C SER A 410 -0.10 20.60 7.03
N GLN A 411 0.03 20.20 5.76
CA GLN A 411 -0.59 19.01 5.15
C GLN A 411 -2.13 19.00 5.16
N MET A 412 -2.78 20.04 5.72
CA MET A 412 -4.24 20.20 5.80
C MET A 412 -4.92 20.16 4.43
N ALA A 413 -4.27 20.63 3.37
CA ALA A 413 -4.80 20.58 2.00
C ALA A 413 -4.92 19.14 1.44
N GLU A 414 -4.08 18.21 1.88
CA GLU A 414 -4.16 16.78 1.51
C GLU A 414 -5.12 16.04 2.45
N CYS A 415 -5.07 16.35 3.75
CA CYS A 415 -6.02 15.82 4.75
C CYS A 415 -7.48 16.15 4.37
N GLY A 416 -7.78 17.43 4.10
CA GLY A 416 -9.11 17.88 3.68
C GLY A 416 -9.58 17.25 2.38
N ARG A 417 -8.69 17.07 1.40
CA ARG A 417 -8.98 16.34 0.16
C ARG A 417 -9.45 14.90 0.46
N LEU A 418 -8.75 14.20 1.34
CA LEU A 418 -9.11 12.83 1.73
C LEU A 418 -10.42 12.78 2.54
N VAL A 419 -10.70 13.76 3.40
CA VAL A 419 -11.99 13.89 4.10
C VAL A 419 -13.14 14.20 3.13
N HIS A 420 -12.94 15.08 2.14
CA HIS A 420 -13.92 15.31 1.07
C HIS A 420 -14.20 14.04 0.25
N ALA A 421 -13.16 13.25 -0.07
CA ALA A 421 -13.33 11.95 -0.74
C ALA A 421 -14.15 10.96 0.10
N VAL A 422 -13.87 10.82 1.40
CA VAL A 422 -14.68 9.99 2.31
C VAL A 422 -16.13 10.48 2.39
N ASN A 423 -16.35 11.80 2.37
CA ASN A 423 -17.70 12.39 2.35
C ASN A 423 -18.52 12.07 1.09
N THR A 424 -17.90 11.60 -0.01
CA THR A 424 -18.66 11.05 -1.16
C THR A 424 -19.42 9.76 -0.84
N LEU A 425 -19.10 9.10 0.29
CA LEU A 425 -19.81 7.92 0.79
C LEU A 425 -21.04 8.25 1.65
N LYS A 426 -21.41 9.53 1.84
CA LYS A 426 -22.68 9.87 2.51
C LYS A 426 -23.88 9.28 1.73
N PRO A 427 -24.91 8.70 2.38
CA PRO A 427 -26.07 8.11 1.69
C PRO A 427 -26.88 9.06 0.79
N GLY A 428 -26.71 10.38 0.95
CA GLY A 428 -27.29 11.43 0.11
C GLY A 428 -26.28 12.15 -0.79
N ALA A 429 -25.06 11.64 -0.96
CA ALA A 429 -24.08 12.19 -1.89
C ALA A 429 -24.51 12.00 -3.35
N GLN A 430 -24.03 12.86 -4.24
CA GLN A 430 -24.20 12.70 -5.68
C GLN A 430 -23.15 11.73 -6.27
N PRO A 431 -23.42 11.07 -7.41
CA PRO A 431 -22.49 10.12 -8.01
C PRO A 431 -21.22 10.83 -8.52
N THR A 432 -20.06 10.29 -8.17
CA THR A 432 -18.75 10.80 -8.60
C THR A 432 -18.46 10.57 -10.08
N ASN A 433 -18.95 9.47 -10.65
CA ASN A 433 -18.82 9.16 -12.08
C ASN A 433 -20.11 8.52 -12.63
N PRO A 434 -21.12 9.34 -12.98
CA PRO A 434 -22.36 8.82 -13.55
C PRO A 434 -22.19 8.38 -15.02
N VAL A 435 -21.26 8.98 -15.77
CA VAL A 435 -21.07 8.72 -17.22
C VAL A 435 -20.47 7.34 -17.45
N GLY A 436 -19.48 6.94 -16.65
CA GLY A 436 -18.91 5.59 -16.64
C GLY A 436 -19.91 4.49 -16.24
N CYS A 437 -21.04 4.88 -15.62
CA CYS A 437 -22.14 3.98 -15.29
C CYS A 437 -23.27 3.97 -16.34
N GLY A 438 -23.17 4.75 -17.41
CA GLY A 438 -24.13 4.77 -18.52
C GLY A 438 -25.00 6.04 -18.63
N ALA A 439 -24.85 7.04 -17.75
CA ALA A 439 -25.58 8.30 -17.88
C ALA A 439 -25.11 9.08 -19.13
N THR A 440 -26.07 9.64 -19.89
CA THR A 440 -25.81 10.25 -21.20
C THR A 440 -24.86 11.45 -21.15
N THR A 441 -25.12 12.43 -20.27
CA THR A 441 -24.14 13.45 -19.87
C THR A 441 -24.35 13.90 -18.43
N ARG A 442 -23.27 14.38 -17.79
CA ARG A 442 -23.31 15.07 -16.49
C ARG A 442 -24.09 16.38 -16.56
N GLU A 443 -24.09 17.03 -17.73
CA GLU A 443 -24.84 18.26 -18.00
C GLU A 443 -26.35 17.98 -18.11
N ALA A 444 -26.79 16.84 -18.65
CA ALA A 444 -28.20 16.47 -18.65
C ALA A 444 -28.75 16.27 -17.23
N LEU A 445 -27.97 15.63 -16.36
CA LEU A 445 -28.30 15.46 -14.94
C LEU A 445 -28.42 16.81 -14.20
N ASN A 446 -27.59 17.80 -14.54
CA ASN A 446 -27.63 19.14 -13.93
C ASN A 446 -28.72 20.05 -14.55
N ASN A 447 -28.94 19.96 -15.86
CA ASN A 447 -29.84 20.86 -16.61
C ASN A 447 -31.31 20.42 -16.55
N ALA A 448 -31.58 19.12 -16.32
CA ALA A 448 -32.92 18.65 -15.95
C ALA A 448 -33.35 19.14 -14.55
N SER A 449 -32.44 19.73 -13.78
CA SER A 449 -32.65 20.16 -12.40
C SER A 449 -32.34 21.64 -12.17
N GLY A 450 -33.32 22.51 -12.45
CA GLY A 450 -33.35 23.89 -11.94
C GLY A 450 -33.55 23.99 -10.40
N SER A 451 -33.13 22.96 -9.67
CA SER A 451 -33.31 22.75 -8.24
C SER A 451 -32.11 21.95 -7.72
N ARG A 452 -31.64 22.25 -6.50
CA ARG A 452 -30.45 21.60 -5.89
C ARG A 452 -30.69 20.14 -5.46
N HIS A 453 -31.77 19.51 -5.92
CA HIS A 453 -32.26 18.20 -5.48
C HIS A 453 -32.58 17.28 -6.68
N ALA A 454 -31.69 17.22 -7.67
CA ALA A 454 -31.71 16.17 -8.69
C ALA A 454 -31.66 14.79 -8.01
N GLN A 455 -32.67 13.95 -8.23
CA GLN A 455 -32.67 12.58 -7.71
C GLN A 455 -31.74 11.72 -8.56
N THR A 456 -30.77 11.07 -7.91
CA THR A 456 -29.85 10.14 -8.57
C THR A 456 -30.64 8.96 -9.16
N PRO A 457 -30.38 8.54 -10.41
CA PRO A 457 -31.06 7.40 -11.05
C PRO A 457 -31.02 6.13 -10.18
N PRO A 458 -32.12 5.32 -10.12
CA PRO A 458 -32.22 4.20 -9.17
C PRO A 458 -31.15 3.11 -9.34
N ASP A 459 -30.69 2.89 -10.57
CA ASP A 459 -29.62 1.95 -10.93
C ASP A 459 -28.25 2.45 -10.42
N ILE A 460 -27.95 3.73 -10.62
CA ILE A 460 -26.75 4.39 -10.09
C ILE A 460 -26.80 4.40 -8.56
N LYS A 461 -27.96 4.67 -7.96
CA LYS A 461 -28.13 4.59 -6.50
C LYS A 461 -27.89 3.16 -5.97
N SER A 462 -28.41 2.13 -6.65
CA SER A 462 -28.17 0.73 -6.30
C SER A 462 -26.68 0.36 -6.36
N ARG A 463 -25.94 0.85 -7.37
CA ARG A 463 -24.48 0.76 -7.45
C ARG A 463 -23.79 1.42 -6.24
N MET A 464 -24.17 2.65 -5.92
CA MET A 464 -23.62 3.39 -4.77
C MET A 464 -23.88 2.67 -3.44
N ASP A 465 -25.09 2.17 -3.23
CA ASP A 465 -25.49 1.43 -2.02
C ASP A 465 -24.73 0.09 -1.91
N THR A 466 -24.50 -0.59 -3.05
CA THR A 466 -23.70 -1.82 -3.14
C THR A 466 -22.22 -1.56 -2.82
N GLN A 467 -21.63 -0.45 -3.32
CA GLN A 467 -20.25 -0.10 -2.99
C GLN A 467 -20.07 0.20 -1.50
N ARG A 468 -21.05 0.84 -0.84
CA ARG A 468 -20.99 1.08 0.61
C ARG A 468 -21.14 -0.21 1.42
N ALA A 469 -21.97 -1.16 0.99
CA ALA A 469 -22.03 -2.49 1.61
C ALA A 469 -20.70 -3.26 1.48
N LEU A 470 -20.08 -3.22 0.30
CA LEU A 470 -18.75 -3.78 0.03
C LEU A 470 -17.66 -3.12 0.90
N LEU A 471 -17.66 -1.79 1.01
CA LEU A 471 -16.71 -1.04 1.86
C LEU A 471 -16.98 -1.22 3.37
N ARG A 472 -18.20 -1.57 3.79
CA ARG A 472 -18.48 -1.99 5.18
C ARG A 472 -17.84 -3.32 5.55
N GLY A 473 -17.47 -4.18 4.60
CA GLY A 473 -16.81 -5.46 4.88
C GLY A 473 -17.66 -6.47 5.67
N ALA A 474 -18.97 -6.24 5.77
CA ALA A 474 -19.90 -7.11 6.51
C ALA A 474 -20.58 -8.17 5.63
N GLY A 475 -20.34 -8.16 4.31
CA GLY A 475 -21.17 -8.86 3.33
C GLY A 475 -22.43 -8.06 2.93
N PHE A 476 -23.30 -8.67 2.15
CA PHE A 476 -24.43 -8.02 1.48
C PHE A 476 -25.80 -8.37 2.10
N TRP A 477 -25.83 -8.63 3.41
CA TRP A 477 -27.08 -8.70 4.16
C TRP A 477 -27.73 -7.31 4.19
N PRO A 478 -29.01 -7.16 3.79
CA PRO A 478 -29.67 -5.86 3.79
C PRO A 478 -29.88 -5.39 5.23
N LEU A 479 -29.16 -4.34 5.65
CA LEU A 479 -29.35 -3.70 6.94
C LEU A 479 -30.76 -3.08 7.02
N PRO A 480 -31.59 -3.41 8.03
CA PRO A 480 -32.88 -2.78 8.25
C PRO A 480 -32.70 -1.36 8.83
N SER A 481 -32.45 -0.39 7.95
CA SER A 481 -32.27 1.01 8.32
C SER A 481 -33.60 1.69 8.69
N GLY A 482 -33.83 1.97 9.98
CA GLY A 482 -34.96 2.76 10.50
C GLY A 482 -35.75 2.06 11.62
N PRO A 483 -36.87 2.66 12.08
CA PRO A 483 -37.84 2.00 12.96
C PRO A 483 -39.04 1.38 12.22
N ASP A 484 -39.40 1.90 11.04
CA ASP A 484 -40.66 1.62 10.32
C ASP A 484 -40.67 0.29 9.54
N HIS A 485 -40.34 -0.82 10.21
CA HIS A 485 -40.13 -2.14 9.60
C HIS A 485 -41.33 -3.08 9.69
N SER A 486 -42.42 -2.76 8.98
CA SER A 486 -43.68 -3.55 9.03
C SER A 486 -44.34 -3.84 7.67
N THR A 487 -43.57 -4.12 6.62
CA THR A 487 -44.13 -4.49 5.29
C THR A 487 -43.48 -5.72 4.65
N SER A 488 -44.25 -6.41 3.82
CA SER A 488 -43.80 -7.50 2.94
C SER A 488 -42.64 -7.11 2.03
N LEU A 489 -42.48 -5.81 1.71
CA LEU A 489 -41.37 -5.25 0.94
C LEU A 489 -39.98 -5.58 1.51
N ALA A 490 -39.84 -5.74 2.83
CA ALA A 490 -38.57 -6.13 3.43
C ALA A 490 -38.20 -7.59 3.11
N ARG A 491 -39.19 -8.50 3.14
CA ARG A 491 -39.02 -9.89 2.70
C ARG A 491 -38.83 -9.96 1.20
N LEU A 492 -39.73 -9.39 0.39
CA LEU A 492 -39.62 -9.29 -1.07
C LEU A 492 -38.23 -8.79 -1.52
N ARG A 493 -37.65 -7.77 -0.87
CA ARG A 493 -36.27 -7.33 -1.15
C ARG A 493 -35.24 -8.39 -0.81
N LEU A 494 -35.32 -9.03 0.35
CA LEU A 494 -34.38 -10.07 0.76
C LEU A 494 -34.50 -11.33 -0.12
N ASP A 495 -35.72 -11.75 -0.46
CA ASP A 495 -36.02 -12.85 -1.37
C ASP A 495 -35.42 -12.57 -2.76
N THR A 496 -35.65 -11.36 -3.31
CA THR A 496 -35.07 -10.90 -4.59
C THR A 496 -33.54 -10.75 -4.53
N LEU A 497 -32.97 -10.41 -3.38
CA LEU A 497 -31.53 -10.32 -3.17
C LEU A 497 -30.87 -11.69 -2.98
N ALA A 498 -31.61 -12.69 -2.49
CA ALA A 498 -31.12 -14.05 -2.29
C ALA A 498 -31.27 -14.92 -3.54
N SER A 499 -32.26 -14.65 -4.39
CA SER A 499 -32.50 -15.37 -5.66
C SER A 499 -31.49 -15.07 -6.77
N SER A 500 -30.37 -14.41 -6.48
CA SER A 500 -29.36 -14.04 -7.47
C SER A 500 -27.96 -13.87 -6.85
N PRO A 501 -26.88 -14.36 -7.51
CA PRO A 501 -25.51 -14.10 -7.07
C PRO A 501 -25.13 -12.61 -7.19
N LEU A 502 -23.93 -12.23 -6.76
CA LEU A 502 -23.40 -10.90 -7.06
C LEU A 502 -23.23 -10.73 -8.58
N PRO A 503 -23.55 -9.55 -9.18
CA PRO A 503 -23.30 -9.29 -10.58
C PRO A 503 -21.84 -9.56 -10.98
N VAL A 504 -21.64 -10.43 -11.96
CA VAL A 504 -20.33 -10.74 -12.55
C VAL A 504 -20.06 -9.80 -13.73
N VAL A 505 -18.80 -9.41 -13.90
CA VAL A 505 -18.33 -8.57 -15.01
C VAL A 505 -17.17 -9.28 -15.72
N ASP A 506 -17.29 -9.54 -17.02
CA ASP A 506 -16.17 -10.01 -17.83
C ASP A 506 -15.21 -8.84 -18.11
N LEU A 507 -13.96 -8.99 -17.68
CA LEU A 507 -12.88 -7.99 -17.86
C LEU A 507 -11.92 -8.37 -19.00
N LEU A 508 -12.25 -9.41 -19.79
CA LEU A 508 -11.56 -9.82 -21.01
C LEU A 508 -12.45 -9.68 -22.25
N GLY A 509 -13.69 -10.17 -22.18
CA GLY A 509 -14.61 -10.22 -23.32
C GLY A 509 -14.14 -11.19 -24.41
N GLU A 510 -14.38 -10.80 -25.67
CA GLU A 510 -14.01 -11.55 -26.88
C GLU A 510 -13.35 -10.57 -27.87
N ASP A 511 -12.02 -10.46 -27.83
CA ASP A 511 -11.25 -9.56 -28.69
C ASP A 511 -9.87 -10.17 -29.00
N PRO A 512 -9.45 -10.25 -30.29
CA PRO A 512 -8.17 -10.84 -30.68
C PRO A 512 -6.92 -10.19 -30.06
N TYR A 513 -6.98 -8.90 -29.71
CA TYR A 513 -5.90 -8.23 -28.98
C TYR A 513 -5.79 -8.76 -27.55
N VAL A 514 -6.91 -9.05 -26.89
CA VAL A 514 -6.93 -9.60 -25.52
C VAL A 514 -6.37 -11.01 -25.50
N ASP A 515 -6.70 -11.83 -26.51
CA ASP A 515 -6.12 -13.16 -26.65
C ASP A 515 -4.61 -13.13 -26.94
N ALA A 516 -4.18 -12.33 -27.92
CA ALA A 516 -2.75 -12.14 -28.22
C ALA A 516 -1.97 -11.56 -27.02
N LEU A 517 -2.59 -10.67 -26.25
CA LEU A 517 -2.05 -10.10 -25.01
C LEU A 517 -1.85 -11.17 -23.92
N ILE A 518 -2.84 -12.03 -23.69
CA ILE A 518 -2.74 -13.11 -22.70
C ILE A 518 -1.71 -14.15 -23.14
N GLU A 519 -1.68 -14.53 -24.41
CA GLU A 519 -0.67 -15.44 -24.94
C GLU A 519 0.75 -14.92 -24.78
N THR A 520 0.96 -13.63 -25.07
CA THR A 520 2.31 -13.03 -25.07
C THR A 520 2.79 -12.69 -23.66
N MET A 521 1.90 -12.27 -22.76
CA MET A 521 2.28 -11.69 -21.46
C MET A 521 2.00 -12.56 -20.24
N VAL A 522 1.20 -13.62 -20.35
CA VAL A 522 0.90 -14.54 -19.24
C VAL A 522 1.59 -15.88 -19.48
N LEU A 523 2.25 -16.41 -18.44
CA LEU A 523 2.84 -17.75 -18.46
C LEU A 523 1.80 -18.78 -18.89
N GLU A 524 2.18 -19.72 -19.73
CA GLU A 524 1.29 -20.76 -20.26
C GLU A 524 0.51 -21.51 -19.16
N VAL A 525 1.19 -21.89 -18.08
CA VAL A 525 0.61 -22.53 -16.89
C VAL A 525 -0.36 -21.64 -16.10
N ASP A 526 -0.24 -20.31 -16.22
CA ASP A 526 -1.12 -19.33 -15.56
C ASP A 526 -2.30 -18.91 -16.45
N ARG A 527 -2.24 -19.11 -17.78
CA ARG A 527 -3.27 -18.64 -18.74
C ARG A 527 -4.70 -19.10 -18.39
N PRO A 528 -4.98 -20.38 -18.03
CA PRO A 528 -6.35 -20.81 -17.72
C PRO A 528 -6.89 -20.11 -16.46
N ARG A 529 -6.16 -20.21 -15.35
CA ARG A 529 -6.55 -19.61 -14.06
C ARG A 529 -6.62 -18.08 -14.12
N PHE A 530 -5.77 -17.43 -14.92
CA PHE A 530 -5.86 -15.98 -15.16
C PHE A 530 -7.10 -15.61 -15.98
N ARG A 531 -7.47 -16.41 -16.99
CA ARG A 531 -8.69 -16.17 -17.79
C ARG A 531 -9.95 -16.30 -16.94
N ALA A 532 -10.10 -17.37 -16.17
CA ALA A 532 -11.20 -17.51 -15.22
C ALA A 532 -11.21 -16.37 -14.19
N HIS A 533 -10.05 -16.02 -13.62
CA HIS A 533 -9.93 -14.90 -12.70
C HIS A 533 -10.27 -13.55 -13.34
N MET A 534 -10.18 -13.35 -14.66
CA MET A 534 -10.55 -12.07 -15.28
C MET A 534 -11.98 -12.06 -15.86
N LYS A 535 -12.53 -13.21 -16.26
CA LYS A 535 -13.92 -13.32 -16.75
C LYS A 535 -14.97 -13.28 -15.64
N GLU A 536 -14.72 -13.93 -14.51
CA GLU A 536 -15.76 -14.14 -13.48
C GLU A 536 -15.74 -13.09 -12.35
N ALA A 537 -15.47 -11.82 -12.65
CA ALA A 537 -15.21 -10.81 -11.61
C ALA A 537 -16.49 -10.35 -10.88
N PRO A 538 -16.70 -10.71 -9.59
CA PRO A 538 -17.85 -10.25 -8.84
C PRO A 538 -17.73 -8.74 -8.63
N LEU A 539 -18.78 -7.98 -8.94
CA LEU A 539 -18.82 -6.52 -8.93
C LEU A 539 -17.70 -5.85 -9.78
N GLY A 540 -17.02 -6.61 -10.65
CA GLY A 540 -15.84 -6.16 -11.38
C GLY A 540 -14.59 -5.92 -10.52
N LEU A 541 -14.52 -6.42 -9.27
CA LEU A 541 -13.38 -6.23 -8.36
C LEU A 541 -12.43 -7.44 -8.36
N ARG A 542 -11.22 -7.28 -8.92
CA ARG A 542 -10.15 -8.30 -8.85
C ARG A 542 -8.88 -7.79 -8.18
N ILE A 543 -8.19 -8.70 -7.48
CA ILE A 543 -7.09 -8.37 -6.58
C ILE A 543 -5.98 -9.40 -6.74
N MET A 544 -4.76 -8.92 -6.96
CA MET A 544 -3.56 -9.74 -7.16
C MET A 544 -2.54 -9.48 -6.05
N THR A 545 -2.05 -10.53 -5.39
CA THR A 545 -0.89 -10.44 -4.48
C THR A 545 0.19 -11.43 -4.88
N ALA A 546 1.43 -11.15 -4.49
CA ALA A 546 2.58 -12.04 -4.65
C ALA A 546 3.78 -11.47 -3.90
N GLY A 547 4.86 -12.26 -3.78
CA GLY A 547 6.13 -11.75 -3.27
C GLY A 547 6.83 -10.72 -4.18
N PRO A 548 7.93 -10.11 -3.71
CA PRO A 548 8.83 -9.29 -4.52
C PRO A 548 9.47 -10.09 -5.66
N GLY A 549 9.44 -9.55 -6.89
CA GLY A 549 10.02 -10.18 -8.08
C GLY A 549 9.09 -11.13 -8.87
N PHE A 550 7.87 -11.36 -8.38
CA PHE A 550 6.89 -12.28 -8.99
C PHE A 550 6.10 -11.68 -10.19
N GLY A 551 6.42 -10.46 -10.64
CA GLY A 551 5.75 -9.86 -11.80
C GLY A 551 4.38 -9.19 -11.53
N LYS A 552 4.09 -8.75 -10.30
CA LYS A 552 2.81 -8.06 -9.93
C LYS A 552 2.37 -6.98 -10.94
N THR A 553 3.15 -5.90 -11.08
CA THR A 553 2.88 -4.82 -12.05
C THR A 553 2.80 -5.30 -13.49
N HIS A 554 3.50 -6.39 -13.85
CA HIS A 554 3.46 -6.98 -15.19
C HIS A 554 2.11 -7.65 -15.46
N LEU A 555 1.58 -8.45 -14.53
CA LEU A 555 0.27 -9.08 -14.67
C LEU A 555 -0.88 -8.06 -14.52
N LEU A 556 -0.72 -7.08 -13.61
CA LEU A 556 -1.64 -5.96 -13.50
C LEU A 556 -1.74 -5.18 -14.83
N ALA A 557 -0.61 -4.89 -15.48
CA ALA A 557 -0.60 -4.21 -16.77
C ALA A 557 -1.32 -5.02 -17.86
N THR A 558 -1.10 -6.34 -17.91
CA THR A 558 -1.86 -7.24 -18.79
C THR A 558 -3.36 -7.18 -18.53
N GLY A 559 -3.79 -7.34 -17.27
CA GLY A 559 -5.21 -7.24 -16.91
C GLY A 559 -5.81 -5.86 -17.18
N THR A 560 -5.01 -4.80 -17.08
CA THR A 560 -5.45 -3.41 -17.33
C THR A 560 -5.65 -3.15 -18.82
N LEU A 561 -4.75 -3.63 -19.68
CA LEU A 561 -4.89 -3.51 -21.13
C LEU A 561 -6.04 -4.37 -21.67
N ALA A 562 -6.28 -5.54 -21.07
CA ALA A 562 -7.45 -6.36 -21.34
C ALA A 562 -8.74 -5.60 -20.99
N MET A 563 -8.89 -5.20 -19.73
CA MET A 563 -10.04 -4.41 -19.25
C MET A 563 -10.25 -3.12 -20.07
N ALA A 564 -9.18 -2.41 -20.43
CA ALA A 564 -9.25 -1.21 -21.28
C ALA A 564 -9.74 -1.47 -22.71
N THR A 565 -9.64 -2.71 -23.19
CA THR A 565 -10.20 -3.17 -24.46
C THR A 565 -11.67 -3.55 -24.28
N THR A 566 -11.99 -4.31 -23.23
CA THR A 566 -13.33 -4.84 -22.96
C THR A 566 -14.35 -3.77 -22.57
N ILE A 567 -14.02 -2.89 -21.61
CA ILE A 567 -14.97 -1.88 -21.10
C ILE A 567 -14.67 -0.47 -21.62
N GLY A 568 -13.44 -0.18 -22.03
CA GLY A 568 -12.98 1.11 -22.54
C GLY A 568 -12.12 1.88 -21.54
N LYS A 569 -12.11 3.22 -21.64
CA LYS A 569 -11.18 4.14 -20.94
C LYS A 569 -10.97 3.83 -19.44
N ILE A 570 -9.72 3.69 -19.00
CA ILE A 570 -9.34 3.31 -17.62
C ILE A 570 -8.56 4.41 -16.89
N TYR A 571 -8.85 4.57 -15.60
CA TYR A 571 -8.04 5.41 -14.70
C TYR A 571 -7.01 4.58 -13.93
N GLY A 572 -5.72 4.82 -14.15
CA GLY A 572 -4.65 4.16 -13.41
C GLY A 572 -4.14 5.00 -12.23
N THR A 573 -3.75 4.35 -11.14
CA THR A 573 -3.11 5.03 -10.01
C THR A 573 -2.13 4.14 -9.25
N ALA A 574 -1.27 4.78 -8.46
CA ALA A 574 -0.38 4.17 -7.48
C ALA A 574 0.01 5.24 -6.44
N PRO A 575 0.48 4.88 -5.23
CA PRO A 575 0.73 5.85 -4.16
C PRO A 575 1.90 6.82 -4.42
N THR A 576 2.87 6.48 -5.28
CA THR A 576 4.06 7.30 -5.54
C THR A 576 4.27 7.60 -7.03
N ASN A 577 4.91 8.73 -7.36
CA ASN A 577 5.25 9.08 -8.76
C ASN A 577 6.09 7.99 -9.45
N VAL A 578 6.95 7.30 -8.71
CA VAL A 578 7.78 6.19 -9.22
C VAL A 578 6.91 5.00 -9.59
N ALA A 579 5.99 4.58 -8.72
CA ALA A 579 5.08 3.47 -9.01
C ALA A 579 4.15 3.79 -10.20
N VAL A 580 3.58 5.01 -10.25
CA VAL A 580 2.74 5.46 -11.39
C VAL A 580 3.52 5.44 -12.71
N THR A 581 4.79 5.85 -12.70
CA THR A 581 5.66 5.84 -13.90
C THR A 581 6.00 4.41 -14.32
N ASN A 582 6.43 3.55 -13.38
CA ASN A 582 6.72 2.14 -13.62
C ASN A 582 5.51 1.39 -14.21
N PHE A 583 4.30 1.67 -13.71
CA PHE A 583 3.06 1.07 -14.19
C PHE A 583 2.70 1.55 -15.61
N ALA A 584 2.76 2.87 -15.86
CA ALA A 584 2.53 3.44 -17.19
C ALA A 584 3.52 2.92 -18.25
N GLU A 585 4.80 2.83 -17.91
CA GLU A 585 5.82 2.26 -18.80
C GLU A 585 5.66 0.75 -19.02
N ARG A 586 5.07 0.02 -18.06
CA ARG A 586 4.76 -1.41 -18.23
C ARG A 586 3.59 -1.59 -19.21
N LEU A 587 2.51 -0.82 -19.03
CA LEU A 587 1.36 -0.78 -19.94
C LEU A 587 1.81 -0.48 -21.38
N TYR A 588 2.64 0.57 -21.56
CA TYR A 588 3.10 0.98 -22.89
C TYR A 588 3.97 -0.08 -23.58
N ARG A 589 4.90 -0.72 -22.85
CA ARG A 589 5.73 -1.80 -23.39
C ARG A 589 4.90 -3.05 -23.75
N HIS A 590 3.93 -3.40 -22.91
CA HIS A 590 3.03 -4.54 -23.18
C HIS A 590 2.22 -4.32 -24.45
N ASP A 591 1.60 -3.15 -24.56
CA ASP A 591 0.82 -2.74 -25.74
C ASP A 591 1.67 -2.72 -27.02
N GLN A 592 2.85 -2.08 -26.99
CA GLN A 592 3.80 -2.07 -28.11
C GLN A 592 4.20 -3.48 -28.55
N THR A 593 4.50 -4.38 -27.60
CA THR A 593 4.94 -5.74 -27.91
C THR A 593 3.83 -6.57 -28.54
N VAL A 594 2.60 -6.47 -28.03
CA VAL A 594 1.43 -7.19 -28.56
C VAL A 594 1.06 -6.67 -29.95
N VAL A 595 0.96 -5.35 -30.14
CA VAL A 595 0.67 -4.77 -31.46
C VAL A 595 1.77 -5.11 -32.47
N SER A 596 3.04 -5.08 -32.08
CA SER A 596 4.15 -5.49 -32.95
C SER A 596 4.12 -6.97 -33.32
N ARG A 597 3.63 -7.87 -32.43
CA ARG A 597 3.40 -9.29 -32.74
C ARG A 597 2.21 -9.48 -33.68
N MET A 598 1.09 -8.80 -33.43
CA MET A 598 -0.12 -8.89 -34.27
C MET A 598 0.04 -8.31 -35.68
N ASN A 599 1.01 -7.40 -35.86
CA ASN A 599 1.26 -6.70 -37.13
C ASN A 599 2.53 -7.16 -37.86
N SER A 600 3.26 -8.17 -37.36
CA SER A 600 4.54 -8.62 -37.94
C SER A 600 4.41 -9.02 -39.41
N ASP A 601 3.32 -9.72 -39.73
CA ASP A 601 3.08 -10.32 -41.05
C ASP A 601 2.20 -9.43 -41.95
N LYS A 602 1.94 -8.18 -41.53
CA LYS A 602 1.00 -7.26 -42.17
C LYS A 602 1.70 -6.12 -42.90
N SER A 603 1.20 -5.77 -44.10
CA SER A 603 1.57 -4.53 -44.81
C SER A 603 1.22 -3.29 -43.96
N PRO A 604 1.97 -2.17 -44.00
CA PRO A 604 1.60 -0.93 -43.30
C PRO A 604 0.22 -0.37 -43.68
N GLU A 605 -0.25 -0.66 -44.90
CA GLU A 605 -1.54 -0.17 -45.43
C GLU A 605 -2.73 -1.07 -45.07
N ASP A 606 -2.49 -2.22 -44.43
CA ASP A 606 -3.54 -3.17 -44.05
C ASP A 606 -4.53 -2.54 -43.03
N PRO A 607 -5.84 -2.49 -43.33
CA PRO A 607 -6.84 -1.92 -42.43
C PRO A 607 -7.09 -2.77 -41.17
N SER A 608 -6.68 -4.05 -41.17
CA SER A 608 -6.82 -5.00 -40.06
C SER A 608 -5.65 -4.97 -39.06
N ARG A 609 -4.71 -4.03 -39.19
CA ARG A 609 -3.62 -3.84 -38.23
C ARG A 609 -4.16 -3.46 -36.85
N ALA A 610 -3.62 -4.10 -35.82
CA ALA A 610 -3.80 -3.66 -34.45
C ALA A 610 -3.21 -2.24 -34.28
N ARG A 611 -3.80 -1.42 -33.42
CA ARG A 611 -3.33 -0.06 -33.12
C ARG A 611 -3.02 0.07 -31.62
N ARG A 612 -1.94 0.79 -31.32
CA ARG A 612 -1.45 1.07 -29.97
C ARG A 612 -2.38 2.02 -29.21
N LYS A 613 -2.54 1.75 -27.93
CA LYS A 613 -3.37 2.55 -27.01
C LYS A 613 -2.65 3.83 -26.57
N VAL A 614 -3.41 4.92 -26.44
CA VAL A 614 -2.88 6.21 -25.98
C VAL A 614 -2.82 6.21 -24.45
N ILE A 615 -1.64 5.86 -23.92
CA ILE A 615 -1.35 5.75 -22.48
C ILE A 615 -0.67 7.03 -22.01
N ILE A 616 -1.35 7.82 -21.17
CA ILE A 616 -0.83 9.09 -20.65
C ILE A 616 -0.57 8.97 -19.15
N ARG A 617 0.66 9.26 -18.71
CA ARG A 617 1.01 9.40 -17.31
C ARG A 617 0.99 10.88 -16.95
N GLY A 618 0.03 11.33 -16.16
CA GLY A 618 -0.18 12.75 -15.82
C GLY A 618 0.66 13.24 -14.64
N PHE A 619 1.02 14.53 -14.69
CA PHE A 619 1.81 15.25 -13.69
C PHE A 619 1.19 16.65 -13.42
N LYS A 620 1.77 17.48 -12.55
CA LYS A 620 1.28 18.85 -12.34
C LYS A 620 1.25 19.66 -13.65
N ALA A 621 0.11 20.30 -13.93
CA ALA A 621 -0.13 20.96 -15.23
C ALA A 621 0.86 22.11 -15.52
N ASP A 622 1.30 22.86 -14.51
CA ASP A 622 2.31 23.92 -14.71
C ASP A 622 3.67 23.34 -15.10
N ASP A 623 4.09 22.25 -14.43
CA ASP A 623 5.35 21.55 -14.70
C ASP A 623 5.37 20.98 -16.13
N GLU A 624 4.25 20.41 -16.59
CA GLU A 624 4.07 19.96 -17.98
C GLU A 624 4.14 21.12 -18.99
N ILE A 625 3.51 22.27 -18.69
CA ILE A 625 3.53 23.46 -19.56
C ILE A 625 4.93 24.09 -19.62
N VAL A 626 5.65 24.14 -18.50
CA VAL A 626 7.03 24.64 -18.46
C VAL A 626 7.98 23.67 -19.16
N ALA A 627 7.88 22.36 -18.91
CA ALA A 627 8.71 21.36 -19.57
C ALA A 627 8.50 21.35 -21.10
N PHE A 628 7.25 21.45 -21.55
CA PHE A 628 6.91 21.60 -22.97
C PHE A 628 7.60 22.82 -23.60
N ARG A 629 7.49 24.00 -22.98
CA ARG A 629 8.13 25.23 -23.47
C ARG A 629 9.66 25.15 -23.44
N THR A 630 10.22 24.54 -22.40
CA THR A 630 11.66 24.38 -22.20
C THR A 630 12.27 23.43 -23.24
N LEU A 631 11.59 22.33 -23.59
CA LEU A 631 12.04 21.39 -24.61
C LEU A 631 12.04 21.98 -26.02
N LEU A 632 11.09 22.86 -26.34
CA LEU A 632 11.07 23.57 -27.63
C LEU A 632 12.27 24.51 -27.80
N GLY A 633 12.83 25.04 -26.70
CA GLY A 633 14.06 25.85 -26.72
C GLY A 633 15.35 25.04 -26.55
N ASN A 634 15.30 23.88 -25.90
CA ASN A 634 16.45 22.98 -25.77
C ASN A 634 15.99 21.50 -25.74
N PRO A 635 15.96 20.81 -26.89
CA PRO A 635 15.51 19.42 -27.00
C PRO A 635 16.36 18.38 -26.25
N ALA A 636 17.59 18.72 -25.87
CA ALA A 636 18.52 17.80 -25.20
C ALA A 636 18.25 17.64 -23.70
N LEU A 637 17.41 18.48 -23.09
CA LEU A 637 17.15 18.44 -21.64
C LEU A 637 16.36 17.20 -21.20
N GLY A 638 15.51 16.63 -22.08
CA GLY A 638 14.69 15.46 -21.78
C GLY A 638 13.92 15.60 -20.46
N ASN A 639 14.18 14.68 -19.52
CA ASN A 639 13.58 14.67 -18.18
C ASN A 639 13.92 15.90 -17.30
N ASN A 640 14.94 16.69 -17.66
CA ASN A 640 15.39 17.85 -16.88
C ASN A 640 14.74 19.18 -17.31
N ALA A 641 13.76 19.15 -18.22
CA ALA A 641 13.11 20.34 -18.74
C ALA A 641 12.04 20.95 -17.81
N ALA A 642 11.54 20.18 -16.84
CA ALA A 642 10.64 20.69 -15.81
C ALA A 642 11.38 21.60 -14.80
N PRO A 643 10.67 22.44 -14.02
CA PRO A 643 11.30 23.29 -13.02
C PRO A 643 12.17 22.50 -12.03
N ASN A 644 13.45 22.84 -11.97
CA ASN A 644 14.40 22.31 -10.99
C ASN A 644 15.02 23.47 -10.21
N SER A 645 15.08 23.37 -8.89
CA SER A 645 15.78 24.38 -8.09
C SER A 645 16.34 23.82 -6.79
N THR A 646 17.50 24.33 -6.39
CA THR A 646 18.26 23.88 -5.21
C THR A 646 17.46 23.94 -3.89
N CYS A 647 16.38 24.72 -3.84
CA CYS A 647 15.55 24.93 -2.65
C CYS A 647 14.07 24.51 -2.81
N ARG A 648 13.69 23.77 -3.87
CA ARG A 648 12.38 23.08 -3.97
C ARG A 648 12.50 21.58 -4.31
N GLY A 649 13.72 21.05 -4.25
CA GLY A 649 14.05 19.77 -4.86
C GLY A 649 13.97 19.79 -6.39
N ALA A 650 14.19 18.62 -6.99
CA ALA A 650 13.92 18.41 -8.42
C ALA A 650 12.44 18.08 -8.62
N SER A 651 11.81 18.65 -9.67
CA SER A 651 10.47 18.20 -10.06
C SER A 651 10.49 16.69 -10.35
N GLN A 652 9.48 15.99 -9.85
CA GLN A 652 9.31 14.55 -10.09
C GLN A 652 8.98 14.24 -11.55
N TRP A 653 8.73 15.27 -12.37
CA TRP A 653 8.36 15.13 -13.77
C TRP A 653 9.41 14.36 -14.60
N LYS A 654 8.91 13.50 -15.49
CA LYS A 654 9.64 12.85 -16.58
C LYS A 654 8.88 13.11 -17.88
N LEU A 655 9.62 13.10 -18.99
CA LEU A 655 9.09 13.27 -20.33
C LEU A 655 8.26 12.06 -20.75
N GLN A 656 8.78 10.84 -20.56
CA GLN A 656 8.16 9.62 -21.10
C GLN A 656 6.69 9.49 -20.69
N LEU A 657 5.81 9.37 -21.71
CA LEU A 657 4.35 9.26 -21.59
C LEU A 657 3.62 10.46 -20.94
N SER A 658 4.29 11.60 -20.72
CA SER A 658 3.66 12.83 -20.20
C SER A 658 2.69 13.48 -21.21
N LEU A 659 1.85 14.43 -20.76
CA LEU A 659 1.04 15.23 -21.69
C LEU A 659 1.91 16.02 -22.66
N ALA A 660 3.01 16.61 -22.16
CA ALA A 660 3.98 17.28 -23.02
C ALA A 660 4.59 16.32 -24.05
N PHE A 661 4.98 15.09 -23.69
CA PHE A 661 5.48 14.08 -24.63
C PHE A 661 4.49 13.78 -25.76
N TRP A 662 3.23 13.50 -25.44
CA TRP A 662 2.24 13.18 -26.48
C TRP A 662 1.94 14.37 -27.39
N VAL A 663 1.92 15.60 -26.85
CA VAL A 663 1.80 16.82 -27.66
C VAL A 663 3.05 17.05 -28.53
N LEU A 664 4.25 16.73 -28.05
CA LEU A 664 5.49 16.79 -28.82
C LEU A 664 5.53 15.73 -29.94
N ARG A 665 5.05 14.48 -29.70
CA ARG A 665 4.86 13.47 -30.76
C ARG A 665 3.92 13.99 -31.86
N VAL A 666 2.79 14.57 -31.45
CA VAL A 666 1.78 15.17 -32.35
C VAL A 666 2.37 16.32 -33.17
N LEU A 667 3.22 17.18 -32.59
CA LEU A 667 3.91 18.28 -33.27
C LEU A 667 5.14 17.84 -34.11
N ARG A 668 5.44 16.53 -34.18
CA ARG A 668 6.61 15.95 -34.89
C ARG A 668 7.96 16.49 -34.36
N PHE A 669 8.05 16.63 -33.04
CA PHE A 669 9.21 17.20 -32.35
C PHE A 669 10.50 16.40 -32.56
N LYS A 670 11.56 17.04 -33.09
CA LYS A 670 12.89 16.43 -33.27
C LYS A 670 13.74 16.48 -31.99
N GLY A 671 13.24 15.87 -30.91
CA GLY A 671 13.95 15.76 -29.63
C GLY A 671 14.29 14.32 -29.24
N GLN A 672 15.34 14.16 -28.41
CA GLN A 672 15.77 12.83 -27.97
C GLN A 672 14.67 12.14 -27.14
N GLY A 673 14.32 10.91 -27.50
CA GLY A 673 13.33 10.10 -26.80
C GLY A 673 11.87 10.37 -27.16
N VAL A 674 11.57 11.23 -28.15
CA VAL A 674 10.20 11.47 -28.63
C VAL A 674 10.03 10.87 -30.03
N PRO A 675 9.46 9.65 -30.16
CA PRO A 675 9.25 9.04 -31.48
C PRO A 675 8.10 9.72 -32.23
N ILE A 676 8.23 9.84 -33.55
CA ILE A 676 7.16 10.35 -34.43
C ILE A 676 5.94 9.40 -34.36
N LEU A 677 4.73 9.89 -34.68
CA LEU A 677 3.56 9.02 -34.87
C LEU A 677 3.72 8.19 -36.16
N ASP A 678 3.45 6.89 -36.08
CA ASP A 678 3.44 5.98 -37.25
C ASP A 678 2.05 5.36 -37.47
N ALA A 679 1.94 4.47 -38.47
CA ALA A 679 0.68 3.83 -38.85
C ALA A 679 -0.01 3.08 -37.71
N ASP A 680 0.75 2.55 -36.75
CA ASP A 680 0.24 1.73 -35.64
C ASP A 680 -0.11 2.54 -34.39
N ASP A 681 0.04 3.86 -34.39
CA ASP A 681 -0.58 4.70 -33.35
C ASP A 681 -2.10 4.83 -33.57
N SER A 682 -2.84 5.04 -32.47
CA SER A 682 -4.31 5.18 -32.50
C SER A 682 -4.81 6.22 -33.52
N HIS A 683 -5.86 5.86 -34.27
CA HIS A 683 -6.55 6.78 -35.17
C HIS A 683 -7.07 8.05 -34.46
N ALA A 684 -7.25 8.02 -33.14
CA ALA A 684 -7.62 9.20 -32.35
C ALA A 684 -6.48 10.23 -32.28
N ILE A 685 -5.24 9.82 -31.96
CA ILE A 685 -4.10 10.74 -31.87
C ILE A 685 -3.65 11.23 -33.25
N LEU A 686 -3.76 10.38 -34.29
CA LEU A 686 -3.55 10.77 -35.69
C LEU A 686 -4.56 11.83 -36.17
N LYS A 687 -5.84 11.74 -35.76
CA LYS A 687 -6.85 12.79 -36.02
C LYS A 687 -6.51 14.11 -35.31
N VAL A 688 -5.94 14.06 -34.11
CA VAL A 688 -5.46 15.29 -33.42
C VAL A 688 -4.30 15.91 -34.18
N GLN A 689 -3.32 15.13 -34.65
CA GLN A 689 -2.24 15.64 -35.50
C GLN A 689 -2.77 16.31 -36.77
N ALA A 690 -3.65 15.63 -37.53
CA ALA A 690 -4.27 16.20 -38.73
C ALA A 690 -5.09 17.47 -38.44
N ALA A 691 -5.67 17.61 -37.24
CA ALA A 691 -6.38 18.81 -36.82
C ALA A 691 -5.44 19.98 -36.45
N LEU A 692 -4.30 19.72 -35.80
CA LEU A 692 -3.29 20.75 -35.54
C LEU A 692 -2.52 21.14 -36.81
N ASP A 693 -2.38 20.23 -37.78
CA ASP A 693 -1.73 20.50 -39.05
C ASP A 693 -2.50 21.49 -39.94
N ARG A 694 -3.84 21.48 -39.80
CA ARG A 694 -4.76 22.41 -40.49
C ARG A 694 -4.83 23.79 -39.83
N ASP A 695 -4.35 23.94 -38.58
CA ASP A 695 -4.37 25.21 -37.87
C ASP A 695 -3.23 26.14 -38.35
N PRO A 696 -3.54 27.31 -38.95
CA PRO A 696 -2.51 28.24 -39.42
C PRO A 696 -1.74 28.89 -38.27
N SER A 697 -2.37 29.09 -37.11
CA SER A 697 -1.75 29.74 -35.94
C SER A 697 -0.65 28.89 -35.32
N LEU A 698 -0.73 27.56 -35.49
CA LEU A 698 0.26 26.60 -35.00
C LEU A 698 1.37 26.31 -36.01
N ARG A 699 1.41 26.95 -37.20
CA ARG A 699 2.46 26.72 -38.21
C ARG A 699 3.86 27.01 -37.66
N ALA A 700 4.07 28.17 -37.01
CA ALA A 700 5.36 28.52 -36.45
C ALA A 700 5.79 27.55 -35.33
N LEU A 701 4.85 27.13 -34.48
CA LEU A 701 5.11 26.17 -33.41
C LEU A 701 5.50 24.78 -33.95
N ARG A 702 4.84 24.30 -35.01
CA ARG A 702 5.18 23.04 -35.68
C ARG A 702 6.57 23.11 -36.33
N ALA A 703 6.88 24.19 -37.03
CA ALA A 703 8.18 24.38 -37.66
C ALA A 703 9.32 24.42 -36.61
N VAL A 704 9.14 25.11 -35.47
CA VAL A 704 10.11 25.09 -34.36
C VAL A 704 10.24 23.69 -33.75
N ALA A 705 9.12 22.98 -33.51
CA ALA A 705 9.18 21.60 -33.02
C ALA A 705 9.91 20.66 -34.00
N ALA A 706 9.68 20.83 -35.29
CA ALA A 706 10.36 20.09 -36.36
C ALA A 706 11.80 20.55 -36.62
N GLY A 707 12.33 21.55 -35.92
CA GLY A 707 13.68 22.09 -36.16
C GLY A 707 13.86 22.76 -37.53
N GLU A 708 12.79 23.33 -38.06
CA GLU A 708 12.72 24.08 -39.33
C GLU A 708 12.79 25.60 -39.12
N LEU A 709 12.49 26.07 -37.91
CA LEU A 709 12.68 27.45 -37.44
C LEU A 709 13.40 27.42 -36.08
N ASP A 710 14.11 28.50 -35.76
CA ASP A 710 14.73 28.66 -34.43
C ASP A 710 13.70 29.07 -33.37
N PHE A 711 13.95 28.70 -32.12
CA PHE A 711 13.06 29.03 -30.99
C PHE A 711 12.93 30.54 -30.76
N SER A 712 13.95 31.36 -31.06
CA SER A 712 13.84 32.83 -30.96
C SER A 712 12.84 33.43 -31.96
N GLN A 713 12.51 32.71 -33.04
CA GLN A 713 11.57 33.13 -34.07
C GLN A 713 10.11 32.74 -33.76
N LEU A 714 9.88 32.04 -32.64
CA LEU A 714 8.54 31.59 -32.22
C LEU A 714 7.71 32.76 -31.64
N PRO A 715 6.57 33.14 -32.25
CA PRO A 715 5.66 34.10 -31.63
C PRO A 715 5.13 33.56 -30.29
N SER A 716 4.89 34.46 -29.33
CA SER A 716 4.47 34.07 -27.97
C SER A 716 3.16 33.26 -27.96
N VAL A 717 3.27 31.93 -27.89
CA VAL A 717 2.12 31.02 -27.92
C VAL A 717 1.27 31.17 -26.66
N PRO A 718 -0.03 31.55 -26.78
CA PRO A 718 -0.91 31.74 -25.63
C PRO A 718 -1.04 30.48 -24.76
N LEU A 719 -1.10 30.66 -23.43
CA LEU A 719 -1.31 29.56 -22.49
C LEU A 719 -2.63 28.82 -22.73
N ALA A 720 -3.65 29.51 -23.25
CA ALA A 720 -4.92 28.92 -23.66
C ALA A 720 -4.73 27.91 -24.82
N SER A 721 -3.91 28.25 -25.83
CA SER A 721 -3.61 27.35 -26.96
C SER A 721 -2.85 26.10 -26.53
N ILE A 722 -1.89 26.24 -25.61
CA ILE A 722 -1.16 25.10 -25.02
C ILE A 722 -2.12 24.19 -24.24
N ARG A 723 -2.95 24.77 -23.36
CA ARG A 723 -3.98 24.03 -22.60
C ARG A 723 -5.01 23.35 -23.52
N SER A 724 -5.36 23.97 -24.66
CA SER A 724 -6.25 23.40 -25.68
C SER A 724 -5.62 22.18 -26.37
N MET A 725 -4.35 22.24 -26.77
CA MET A 725 -3.64 21.07 -27.32
C MET A 725 -3.55 19.94 -26.28
N PHE A 726 -3.21 20.25 -25.03
CA PHE A 726 -3.12 19.27 -23.94
C PHE A 726 -4.48 18.59 -23.70
N ALA A 727 -5.58 19.35 -23.70
CA ALA A 727 -6.93 18.81 -23.55
C ALA A 727 -7.34 17.91 -24.72
N ARG A 728 -7.07 18.33 -25.97
CA ARG A 728 -7.34 17.52 -27.18
C ARG A 728 -6.61 16.18 -27.15
N VAL A 729 -5.36 16.17 -26.69
CA VAL A 729 -4.57 14.92 -26.52
C VAL A 729 -5.10 14.07 -25.36
N LEU A 730 -5.43 14.67 -24.21
CA LEU A 730 -6.00 13.94 -23.07
C LEU A 730 -7.35 13.27 -23.42
N ASP A 731 -8.20 13.95 -24.19
CA ASP A 731 -9.49 13.41 -24.61
C ASP A 731 -9.35 12.22 -25.58
N THR A 732 -8.16 11.98 -26.17
CA THR A 732 -7.84 10.75 -26.92
C THR A 732 -7.28 9.60 -26.08
N ALA A 733 -6.99 9.81 -24.79
CA ALA A 733 -6.33 8.81 -23.96
C ALA A 733 -7.22 7.58 -23.68
N ASP A 734 -6.71 6.39 -23.95
CA ASP A 734 -7.31 5.12 -23.57
C ASP A 734 -7.05 4.80 -22.08
N LEU A 735 -5.89 5.25 -21.56
CA LEU A 735 -5.52 5.12 -20.15
C LEU A 735 -4.88 6.42 -19.65
N VAL A 736 -5.31 6.89 -18.47
CA VAL A 736 -4.70 8.04 -17.77
C VAL A 736 -4.23 7.62 -16.39
N LEU A 737 -2.95 7.81 -16.09
CA LEU A 737 -2.31 7.37 -14.86
C LEU A 737 -1.77 8.53 -14.02
N THR A 738 -2.20 8.67 -12.76
CA THR A 738 -1.66 9.69 -11.83
C THR A 738 -1.58 9.18 -10.39
N THR A 739 -0.86 9.89 -9.51
CA THR A 739 -0.95 9.62 -8.05
C THR A 739 -2.34 10.01 -7.53
N SER A 740 -2.78 9.40 -6.42
CA SER A 740 -4.11 9.67 -5.84
C SER A 740 -4.39 11.17 -5.63
N ALA A 741 -3.41 11.93 -5.13
CA ALA A 741 -3.49 13.38 -4.94
C ALA A 741 -3.59 14.21 -6.25
N MET A 742 -3.05 13.71 -7.37
CA MET A 742 -3.20 14.35 -8.69
C MET A 742 -4.54 14.00 -9.35
N SER A 743 -5.22 12.93 -8.91
CA SER A 743 -6.46 12.44 -9.51
C SER A 743 -7.67 13.37 -9.35
N GLU A 744 -7.57 14.36 -8.44
CA GLU A 744 -8.58 15.40 -8.21
C GLU A 744 -8.16 16.77 -8.76
N LYS A 745 -7.01 16.87 -9.42
CA LYS A 745 -6.56 18.11 -10.04
C LYS A 745 -6.95 18.12 -11.53
N MET A 746 -7.25 19.31 -12.05
CA MET A 746 -7.45 19.50 -13.49
C MET A 746 -6.12 19.31 -14.23
N PRO A 747 -6.11 18.67 -15.42
CA PRO A 747 -7.28 18.20 -16.17
C PRO A 747 -7.77 16.78 -15.82
N TYR A 748 -7.02 16.02 -14.99
CA TYR A 748 -7.24 14.57 -14.81
C TYR A 748 -8.54 14.21 -14.10
N VAL A 749 -9.04 15.08 -13.21
CA VAL A 749 -10.32 14.85 -12.53
C VAL A 749 -11.49 14.75 -13.51
N ARG A 750 -11.52 15.57 -14.57
CA ARG A 750 -12.52 15.49 -15.66
C ARG A 750 -12.49 14.12 -16.34
N TYR A 751 -11.29 13.61 -16.67
CA TYR A 751 -11.16 12.28 -17.24
C TYR A 751 -11.64 11.19 -16.27
N LYS A 752 -11.28 11.30 -14.98
CA LYS A 752 -11.69 10.35 -13.92
C LYS A 752 -13.20 10.29 -13.70
N THR A 753 -13.91 11.42 -13.79
CA THR A 753 -15.35 11.50 -13.48
C THR A 753 -16.28 11.48 -14.68
N ASP A 754 -15.77 11.79 -15.88
CA ASP A 754 -16.60 12.00 -17.07
C ASP A 754 -16.22 11.09 -18.26
N GLN A 755 -15.12 10.32 -18.16
CA GLN A 755 -14.63 9.45 -19.26
C GLN A 755 -14.21 8.05 -18.84
N ALA A 756 -13.62 7.88 -17.66
CA ALA A 756 -13.19 6.57 -17.16
C ALA A 756 -14.39 5.65 -16.85
N LYS A 757 -14.21 4.36 -17.10
CA LYS A 757 -15.21 3.30 -16.84
C LYS A 757 -14.73 2.22 -15.87
N GLY A 758 -13.44 2.21 -15.53
CA GLY A 758 -12.83 1.32 -14.56
C GLY A 758 -11.54 1.91 -13.99
N VAL A 759 -11.05 1.32 -12.91
CA VAL A 759 -9.85 1.79 -12.19
C VAL A 759 -8.81 0.68 -12.08
N ALA A 760 -7.53 1.03 -12.21
CA ALA A 760 -6.42 0.12 -11.98
C ALA A 760 -5.45 0.68 -10.93
N VAL A 761 -5.09 -0.11 -9.91
CA VAL A 761 -4.26 0.34 -8.77
C VAL A 761 -3.00 -0.53 -8.63
N ASP A 762 -1.82 0.04 -8.82
CA ASP A 762 -0.54 -0.62 -8.50
C ASP A 762 -0.01 -0.21 -7.12
N GLU A 763 0.79 -1.08 -6.51
CA GLU A 763 1.27 -0.95 -5.12
C GLU A 763 0.12 -0.67 -4.12
N ALA A 764 -1.06 -1.27 -4.35
CA ALA A 764 -2.30 -1.05 -3.60
C ALA A 764 -2.22 -1.43 -2.11
N ALA A 765 -1.19 -2.20 -1.72
CA ALA A 765 -0.89 -2.49 -0.32
C ALA A 765 -0.28 -1.29 0.43
N ASN A 766 0.29 -0.31 -0.28
CA ASN A 766 0.82 0.96 0.25
C ASN A 766 -0.14 2.15 -0.04
N MET A 767 -1.43 1.88 -0.24
CA MET A 767 -2.47 2.91 -0.41
C MET A 767 -3.54 2.77 0.67
N ASN A 768 -3.75 3.81 1.48
CA ASN A 768 -4.77 3.78 2.53
C ASN A 768 -6.19 3.83 1.94
N ARG A 769 -7.19 3.39 2.72
CA ARG A 769 -8.58 3.30 2.25
C ARG A 769 -9.17 4.64 1.79
N ALA A 770 -8.81 5.76 2.42
CA ALA A 770 -9.27 7.10 2.00
C ALA A 770 -8.66 7.53 0.65
N GLN A 771 -7.36 7.27 0.43
CA GLN A 771 -6.68 7.50 -0.85
C GLN A 771 -7.27 6.66 -1.99
N PHE A 772 -7.69 5.43 -1.69
CA PHE A 772 -8.36 4.56 -2.66
C PHE A 772 -9.77 5.07 -3.00
N VAL A 773 -10.59 5.43 -2.00
CA VAL A 773 -11.91 6.06 -2.21
C VAL A 773 -11.80 7.36 -3.01
N ALA A 774 -10.74 8.16 -2.80
CA ALA A 774 -10.48 9.36 -3.59
C ALA A 774 -10.28 9.10 -5.09
N VAL A 775 -9.80 7.92 -5.50
CA VAL A 775 -9.65 7.56 -6.92
C VAL A 775 -10.86 6.80 -7.44
N TRP A 776 -11.42 5.86 -6.67
CA TRP A 776 -12.56 5.04 -7.09
C TRP A 776 -13.89 5.81 -7.10
N GLY A 777 -14.04 6.79 -6.21
CA GLY A 777 -15.29 7.49 -5.98
C GLY A 777 -16.33 6.60 -5.28
N ASN A 778 -17.62 6.84 -5.54
CA ASN A 778 -18.76 6.23 -4.87
C ASN A 778 -19.70 5.42 -5.77
N THR A 779 -19.41 5.29 -7.07
CA THR A 779 -20.40 4.90 -8.10
C THR A 779 -20.31 3.44 -8.61
N LEU A 780 -19.52 2.58 -7.95
CA LEU A 780 -19.24 1.17 -8.30
C LEU A 780 -18.87 0.93 -9.78
N MET A 781 -17.66 1.35 -10.12
CA MET A 781 -16.96 0.94 -11.35
C MET A 781 -16.10 -0.32 -11.08
N PRO A 782 -15.84 -1.17 -12.10
CA PRO A 782 -14.83 -2.22 -12.02
C PRO A 782 -13.46 -1.71 -11.56
N VAL A 783 -12.76 -2.54 -10.78
CA VAL A 783 -11.42 -2.26 -10.25
C VAL A 783 -10.55 -3.50 -10.36
N ILE A 784 -9.34 -3.33 -10.88
CA ILE A 784 -8.28 -4.32 -10.69
C ILE A 784 -7.13 -3.70 -9.91
N MET A 785 -6.52 -4.46 -9.01
CA MET A 785 -5.41 -3.96 -8.20
C MET A 785 -4.36 -5.02 -7.90
N ALA A 786 -3.11 -4.58 -7.77
CA ALA A 786 -2.01 -5.42 -7.31
C ALA A 786 -1.23 -4.78 -6.18
N GLY A 787 -0.66 -5.60 -5.30
CA GLY A 787 0.18 -5.16 -4.19
C GLY A 787 0.75 -6.33 -3.41
N ASP A 788 1.27 -6.07 -2.22
CA ASP A 788 2.00 -7.03 -1.39
C ASP A 788 1.85 -6.62 0.08
N GLU A 789 0.92 -7.26 0.79
CA GLU A 789 0.57 -6.92 2.17
C GLU A 789 1.71 -7.19 3.18
N LYS A 790 2.75 -7.92 2.75
CA LYS A 790 4.00 -8.15 3.50
C LYS A 790 5.10 -7.12 3.16
N GLN A 791 4.91 -6.23 2.19
CA GLN A 791 5.77 -5.05 1.96
C GLN A 791 5.15 -3.79 2.59
N LEU A 792 5.68 -2.59 2.28
CA LEU A 792 5.32 -1.35 2.98
C LEU A 792 3.81 -1.12 3.01
N GLN A 793 3.26 -1.07 4.22
CA GLN A 793 1.90 -0.62 4.51
C GLN A 793 1.81 0.92 4.38
N PRO A 794 0.60 1.50 4.28
CA PRO A 794 0.43 2.94 4.20
C PRO A 794 1.08 3.62 5.40
N ALA A 795 1.78 4.73 5.14
CA ALA A 795 2.45 5.49 6.19
C ALA A 795 1.43 6.16 7.11
N VAL A 796 1.24 5.58 8.30
CA VAL A 796 0.66 6.24 9.47
C VAL A 796 1.83 6.64 10.36
N MET A 797 1.99 7.94 10.58
CA MET A 797 3.16 8.50 11.24
C MET A 797 2.94 8.68 12.74
N THR A 798 1.71 8.99 13.18
CA THR A 798 1.31 9.06 14.58
C THR A 798 0.94 7.67 15.05
N THR A 799 1.83 7.06 15.82
CA THR A 799 1.77 5.64 16.16
C THR A 799 1.76 5.39 17.66
N SER A 800 2.53 6.16 18.42
CA SER A 800 2.59 6.08 19.89
C SER A 800 2.80 7.45 20.56
N GLU A 801 2.69 8.54 19.80
CA GLU A 801 2.81 9.89 20.33
C GLU A 801 1.58 10.27 21.15
N THR A 802 1.84 10.82 22.33
CA THR A 802 0.83 11.33 23.26
C THR A 802 0.97 12.84 23.47
N ASP A 803 -0.08 13.45 23.97
CA ASP A 803 0.00 14.72 24.70
C ASP A 803 0.68 14.54 26.07
N ASP A 804 0.80 15.64 26.81
CA ASP A 804 1.47 15.67 28.12
C ASP A 804 0.61 15.05 29.24
N ASP A 805 -0.71 14.92 29.01
CA ASP A 805 -1.65 14.19 29.87
C ASP A 805 -1.57 12.66 29.66
N GLY A 806 -0.82 12.18 28.66
CA GLY A 806 -0.66 10.77 28.31
C GLY A 806 -1.76 10.19 27.40
N ASN A 807 -2.56 11.03 26.75
CA ASN A 807 -3.56 10.62 25.75
C ASN A 807 -2.94 10.51 24.37
N PHE A 808 -3.34 9.50 23.59
CA PHE A 808 -2.81 9.31 22.24
C PHE A 808 -3.31 10.39 21.27
N LEU A 809 -2.41 10.94 20.46
CA LEU A 809 -2.77 11.93 19.44
C LEU A 809 -3.51 11.32 18.24
N ASN A 810 -3.32 10.01 18.00
CA ASN A 810 -4.08 9.23 17.02
C ASN A 810 -4.62 7.94 17.66
N HIS A 811 -5.94 7.77 17.62
CA HIS A 811 -6.66 6.61 18.14
C HIS A 811 -6.89 5.53 17.06
N HIS A 812 -6.76 5.86 15.78
CA HIS A 812 -7.09 4.99 14.64
C HIS A 812 -5.85 4.49 13.89
N VAL A 813 -4.70 4.42 14.57
CA VAL A 813 -3.40 4.02 13.99
C VAL A 813 -3.49 2.69 13.24
N GLU A 814 -4.10 1.69 13.87
CA GLU A 814 -4.23 0.35 13.30
C GLU A 814 -5.17 0.35 12.08
N ASP A 815 -6.23 1.16 12.08
CA ASP A 815 -7.15 1.33 10.94
C ASP A 815 -6.51 2.10 9.77
N GLY A 816 -5.66 3.10 10.05
CA GLY A 816 -4.94 3.85 9.02
C GLY A 816 -3.90 2.99 8.28
N ARG A 817 -3.32 1.99 8.97
CA ARG A 817 -2.41 0.99 8.40
C ARG A 817 -3.12 -0.03 7.51
N VAL A 818 -4.44 -0.15 7.59
CA VAL A 818 -5.21 -1.04 6.69
C VAL A 818 -5.33 -0.40 5.30
N SER A 819 -4.53 -0.91 4.36
CA SER A 819 -4.64 -0.57 2.94
C SER A 819 -5.87 -1.17 2.27
N ALA A 820 -6.22 -0.64 1.10
CA ALA A 820 -7.38 -1.11 0.33
C ALA A 820 -7.28 -2.60 -0.04
N LEU A 821 -6.10 -3.06 -0.46
CA LEU A 821 -5.85 -4.49 -0.73
C LEU A 821 -6.01 -5.33 0.54
N SER A 822 -5.42 -4.89 1.66
CA SER A 822 -5.50 -5.59 2.94
C SER A 822 -6.93 -5.68 3.46
N TRP A 823 -7.75 -4.64 3.27
CA TRP A 823 -9.16 -4.63 3.65
C TRP A 823 -9.96 -5.74 2.94
N PHE A 824 -9.88 -5.78 1.61
CA PHE A 824 -10.61 -6.77 0.81
C PHE A 824 -10.12 -8.21 1.05
N MET A 825 -8.81 -8.40 1.25
CA MET A 825 -8.24 -9.67 1.69
C MET A 825 -8.79 -10.10 3.07
N THR A 826 -8.85 -9.16 4.02
CA THR A 826 -9.24 -9.40 5.43
C THR A 826 -10.72 -9.75 5.59
N MET A 827 -11.60 -9.17 4.76
CA MET A 827 -13.03 -9.51 4.73
C MET A 827 -13.36 -10.80 3.94
N GLY A 828 -12.37 -11.47 3.35
CA GLY A 828 -12.56 -12.73 2.61
C GLY A 828 -12.93 -12.59 1.13
N TRP A 829 -12.43 -11.56 0.43
CA TRP A 829 -12.49 -11.52 -1.03
C TRP A 829 -11.51 -12.54 -1.66
N PRO A 830 -11.84 -13.17 -2.81
CA PRO A 830 -10.90 -14.05 -3.51
C PRO A 830 -9.72 -13.27 -4.10
N ILE A 831 -8.49 -13.71 -3.79
CA ILE A 831 -7.25 -13.07 -4.21
C ILE A 831 -6.47 -13.99 -5.17
N TYR A 832 -6.02 -13.47 -6.30
CA TYR A 832 -5.12 -14.19 -7.20
C TYR A 832 -3.68 -14.11 -6.71
N ARG A 833 -3.07 -15.24 -6.34
CA ARG A 833 -1.63 -15.28 -5.98
C ARG A 833 -0.77 -15.70 -7.18
N LEU A 834 0.23 -14.89 -7.52
CA LEU A 834 1.24 -15.26 -8.53
C LEU A 834 2.24 -16.21 -7.89
N ARG A 835 2.65 -17.27 -8.62
CA ARG A 835 3.46 -18.37 -8.07
C ARG A 835 4.87 -18.51 -8.66
N THR A 836 5.29 -17.60 -9.55
CA THR A 836 6.59 -17.69 -10.23
C THR A 836 7.47 -16.50 -9.90
N GLN A 837 8.68 -16.77 -9.38
CA GLN A 837 9.72 -15.77 -9.12
C GLN A 837 10.55 -15.54 -10.39
N PHE A 838 10.70 -14.29 -10.83
CA PHE A 838 11.43 -13.91 -12.06
C PHE A 838 12.67 -13.02 -11.83
N ARG A 839 12.85 -12.46 -10.63
CA ARG A 839 13.93 -11.50 -10.32
C ARG A 839 15.17 -12.18 -9.75
N MET A 840 14.95 -13.03 -8.75
CA MET A 840 15.97 -13.50 -7.83
C MET A 840 16.50 -14.87 -8.25
N ALA A 841 17.82 -15.03 -8.17
CA ALA A 841 18.49 -16.31 -8.33
C ALA A 841 17.96 -17.35 -7.32
N GLU A 842 18.00 -18.63 -7.69
CA GLU A 842 17.56 -19.71 -6.81
C GLU A 842 18.27 -19.64 -5.44
N GLY A 843 17.48 -19.72 -4.36
CA GLY A 843 17.95 -19.51 -2.98
C GLY A 843 17.74 -18.10 -2.43
N MET A 844 17.85 -17.05 -3.25
CA MET A 844 17.83 -15.65 -2.78
C MET A 844 16.47 -15.16 -2.26
N PHE A 845 15.36 -15.83 -2.60
CA PHE A 845 14.03 -15.55 -2.03
C PHE A 845 13.65 -16.47 -0.86
N ASP A 846 14.38 -17.57 -0.64
CA ASP A 846 14.02 -18.63 0.34
C ASP A 846 13.89 -18.08 1.78
N LEU A 847 14.65 -17.05 2.13
CA LEU A 847 14.57 -16.37 3.42
C LEU A 847 13.22 -15.65 3.59
N CYS A 848 12.86 -14.77 2.65
CA CYS A 848 11.56 -14.08 2.67
C CYS A 848 10.40 -15.08 2.59
N HIS A 849 10.52 -16.14 1.78
CA HIS A 849 9.49 -17.16 1.67
C HIS A 849 9.21 -17.84 3.02
N ARG A 850 10.25 -18.40 3.65
CA ARG A 850 10.12 -19.15 4.92
C ARG A 850 9.52 -18.33 6.05
N GLU A 851 9.98 -17.08 6.21
CA GLU A 851 9.55 -16.25 7.34
C GLU A 851 8.20 -15.54 7.10
N LEU A 852 7.86 -15.16 5.85
CA LEU A 852 6.75 -14.23 5.57
C LEU A 852 5.69 -14.70 4.55
N TYR A 853 6.04 -15.61 3.63
CA TYR A 853 5.15 -16.10 2.56
C TYR A 853 5.00 -17.64 2.56
N ASN A 854 5.13 -18.27 3.73
CA ASN A 854 5.18 -19.74 3.84
C ASN A 854 3.87 -20.46 3.45
N ASP A 855 2.75 -19.73 3.31
CA ASP A 855 1.48 -20.21 2.75
C ASP A 855 1.42 -20.19 1.21
N LEU A 856 2.39 -19.56 0.54
CA LEU A 856 2.44 -19.43 -0.92
C LEU A 856 3.28 -20.56 -1.54
N PRO A 857 2.69 -21.53 -2.26
CA PRO A 857 3.46 -22.41 -3.13
C PRO A 857 4.06 -21.60 -4.28
N PHE A 858 5.36 -21.73 -4.53
CA PHE A 858 6.03 -21.00 -5.60
C PHE A 858 7.15 -21.82 -6.27
N ASN A 859 7.51 -21.41 -7.49
CA ASN A 859 8.65 -21.89 -8.24
C ASN A 859 9.54 -20.72 -8.69
N TYR A 860 10.82 -20.99 -8.93
CA TYR A 860 11.71 -20.07 -9.64
C TYR A 860 11.53 -20.26 -11.17
N ALA A 861 11.55 -19.18 -11.95
CA ALA A 861 11.54 -19.24 -13.42
C ALA A 861 12.88 -19.80 -13.95
N PRO A 862 12.94 -20.35 -15.19
CA PRO A 862 14.20 -20.85 -15.75
C PRO A 862 15.33 -19.81 -15.82
N GLY A 863 15.01 -18.52 -15.96
CA GLY A 863 15.97 -17.40 -15.91
C GLY A 863 16.51 -17.08 -14.51
N CYS A 864 16.02 -17.75 -13.46
CA CYS A 864 16.47 -17.61 -12.08
C CYS A 864 17.53 -18.64 -11.67
N ARG A 865 17.89 -19.59 -12.55
CA ARG A 865 18.98 -20.54 -12.27
C ARG A 865 20.30 -19.83 -12.00
N ILE A 866 21.09 -20.33 -11.04
CA ILE A 866 22.34 -19.69 -10.61
C ILE A 866 23.44 -19.60 -11.68
N ASP A 867 23.31 -20.35 -12.78
CA ASP A 867 24.23 -20.34 -13.93
C ASP A 867 23.91 -19.22 -14.95
N HIS A 868 22.73 -18.61 -14.90
CA HIS A 868 22.28 -17.60 -15.86
C HIS A 868 23.28 -16.41 -15.98
N PRO A 869 23.56 -15.87 -17.19
CA PRO A 869 24.57 -14.84 -17.40
C PRO A 869 24.42 -13.60 -16.49
N ASP A 870 23.20 -13.11 -16.28
CA ASP A 870 22.88 -11.97 -15.41
C ASP A 870 23.46 -12.08 -13.99
N PHE A 871 23.57 -13.29 -13.44
CA PHE A 871 24.01 -13.51 -12.06
C PHE A 871 25.53 -13.70 -11.92
N MET A 872 26.30 -13.37 -12.97
CA MET A 872 27.76 -13.37 -12.94
C MET A 872 28.33 -12.55 -11.77
N ALA A 873 27.70 -11.42 -11.43
CA ALA A 873 28.09 -10.59 -10.29
C ALA A 873 27.96 -11.33 -8.94
N GLY A 874 26.89 -12.10 -8.74
CA GLY A 874 26.68 -12.93 -7.55
C GLY A 874 27.70 -14.07 -7.45
N ARG A 875 27.95 -14.78 -8.56
CA ARG A 875 28.98 -15.82 -8.64
C ARG A 875 30.39 -15.27 -8.34
N ALA A 876 30.71 -14.09 -8.87
CA ALA A 876 31.97 -13.40 -8.59
C ALA A 876 32.07 -12.97 -7.11
N LEU A 877 30.96 -12.53 -6.50
CA LEU A 877 30.90 -12.14 -5.09
C LEU A 877 31.12 -13.34 -4.15
N GLU A 878 30.46 -14.48 -4.39
CA GLU A 878 30.70 -15.70 -3.59
C GLU A 878 32.16 -16.17 -3.73
N THR A 879 32.68 -16.20 -4.97
CA THR A 879 34.08 -16.61 -5.25
C THR A 879 35.08 -15.70 -4.51
N TYR A 880 34.86 -14.39 -4.54
CA TYR A 880 35.68 -13.42 -3.81
C TYR A 880 35.59 -13.59 -2.29
N LEU A 881 34.39 -13.73 -1.74
CA LEU A 881 34.19 -13.87 -0.29
C LEU A 881 34.81 -15.16 0.24
N ARG A 882 34.62 -16.30 -0.44
CA ARG A 882 35.25 -17.57 -0.06
C ARG A 882 36.77 -17.59 -0.27
N GLY A 883 37.29 -16.76 -1.17
CA GLY A 883 38.73 -16.53 -1.31
C GLY A 883 39.33 -15.61 -0.22
N ARG A 884 38.54 -14.70 0.33
CA ARG A 884 38.95 -13.77 1.42
C ARG A 884 38.73 -14.35 2.82
N PHE A 885 37.74 -15.23 2.97
CA PHE A 885 37.30 -15.85 4.22
C PHE A 885 37.22 -17.38 4.01
N PRO A 886 38.34 -18.13 4.12
CA PRO A 886 38.38 -19.57 3.81
C PRO A 886 37.45 -20.43 4.67
N GLU A 887 37.15 -19.99 5.88
CA GLU A 887 36.17 -20.57 6.82
C GLU A 887 34.70 -20.35 6.41
N LEU A 888 34.42 -19.51 5.40
CA LEU A 888 33.07 -19.28 4.91
C LEU A 888 32.53 -20.52 4.18
N ALA A 889 31.49 -21.12 4.75
CA ALA A 889 30.77 -22.22 4.14
C ALA A 889 30.26 -21.87 2.72
N PRO A 890 30.29 -22.81 1.77
CA PRO A 890 29.69 -22.62 0.45
C PRO A 890 28.18 -22.38 0.54
N ALA A 891 27.62 -21.71 -0.46
CA ALA A 891 26.16 -21.66 -0.62
C ALA A 891 25.57 -23.08 -0.81
N ARG A 892 24.27 -23.22 -0.53
CA ARG A 892 23.53 -24.48 -0.76
C ARG A 892 23.63 -24.89 -2.23
N GLU A 893 23.72 -26.20 -2.50
CA GLU A 893 23.86 -26.72 -3.85
C GLU A 893 22.76 -26.22 -4.80
N GLY A 894 23.15 -25.75 -5.99
CA GLY A 894 22.25 -25.14 -6.98
C GLY A 894 21.71 -23.75 -6.60
N LYS A 895 22.13 -23.16 -5.49
CA LYS A 895 21.57 -21.93 -4.92
C LYS A 895 22.63 -20.87 -4.58
N MET A 896 22.16 -19.64 -4.36
CA MET A 896 22.91 -18.55 -3.75
C MET A 896 22.28 -18.18 -2.41
N ASP A 897 23.11 -17.87 -1.41
CA ASP A 897 22.66 -17.57 -0.04
C ASP A 897 23.00 -16.13 0.38
N PRO A 898 22.11 -15.44 1.13
CA PRO A 898 22.37 -14.10 1.65
C PRO A 898 23.36 -14.14 2.81
N LEU A 899 24.26 -13.16 2.88
CA LEU A 899 25.31 -13.09 3.91
C LEU A 899 25.06 -11.97 4.92
N PHE A 900 25.42 -12.22 6.18
CA PHE A 900 25.43 -11.23 7.25
C PHE A 900 26.87 -10.97 7.68
N ILE A 901 27.30 -9.71 7.63
CA ILE A 901 28.63 -9.24 8.02
C ILE A 901 28.50 -8.59 9.40
N HIS A 902 28.98 -9.29 10.43
CA HIS A 902 28.96 -8.79 11.80
C HIS A 902 30.04 -7.71 12.02
N CYS A 903 29.61 -6.54 12.51
CA CYS A 903 30.47 -5.40 12.79
C CYS A 903 30.58 -5.13 14.30
N GLU A 904 31.29 -6.01 15.00
CA GLU A 904 31.63 -5.83 16.42
C GLU A 904 32.42 -4.52 16.66
N GLY A 905 32.36 -3.98 17.89
CA GLY A 905 33.08 -2.76 18.30
C GLY A 905 32.60 -1.45 17.67
N THR A 906 31.75 -1.48 16.64
CA THR A 906 31.19 -0.27 16.01
C THR A 906 30.14 0.40 16.91
N TYR A 907 29.96 1.72 16.75
CA TYR A 907 29.01 2.51 17.54
C TYR A 907 28.07 3.36 16.67
N THR A 908 26.80 3.48 17.09
CA THR A 908 25.78 4.28 16.42
C THR A 908 25.68 5.67 17.04
N VAL A 909 25.76 6.71 16.22
CA VAL A 909 25.51 8.10 16.63
C VAL A 909 24.10 8.52 16.20
N LYS A 910 23.33 9.10 17.13
CA LYS A 910 22.07 9.81 16.84
C LYS A 910 22.39 11.28 16.59
N ASP A 911 21.87 11.84 15.50
CA ASP A 911 21.97 13.26 15.19
C ASP A 911 21.06 14.12 16.10
N LYS A 912 21.52 15.32 16.45
CA LYS A 912 20.80 16.26 17.34
C LYS A 912 19.77 17.12 16.60
N ALA A 913 19.97 17.41 15.31
CA ALA A 913 19.10 18.29 14.54
C ALA A 913 17.83 17.58 14.05
N THR A 914 17.97 16.34 13.58
CA THR A 914 16.96 15.51 12.91
C THR A 914 16.54 14.26 13.70
N GLY A 915 17.35 13.82 14.66
CA GLY A 915 17.15 12.56 15.38
C GLY A 915 17.50 11.29 14.58
N SER A 916 18.01 11.43 13.35
CA SER A 916 18.42 10.30 12.49
C SER A 916 19.66 9.57 13.04
N ARG A 917 19.95 8.35 12.56
CA ARG A 917 21.07 7.52 13.05
C ARG A 917 22.11 7.25 11.96
N ARG A 918 23.37 7.07 12.38
CA ARG A 918 24.50 6.73 11.50
C ARG A 918 25.54 5.88 12.24
N ASN A 919 26.25 5.00 11.54
CA ASN A 919 27.39 4.24 12.08
C ASN A 919 28.54 4.27 11.06
N VAL A 920 29.59 5.02 11.36
CA VAL A 920 30.72 5.23 10.44
C VAL A 920 31.58 3.97 10.29
N GLY A 921 31.66 3.12 11.32
CA GLY A 921 32.38 1.85 11.27
C GLY A 921 31.73 0.88 10.28
N GLN A 922 30.42 0.65 10.41
CA GLN A 922 29.65 -0.20 9.49
C GLN A 922 29.70 0.31 8.04
N VAL A 923 29.64 1.63 7.82
CA VAL A 923 29.79 2.22 6.47
C VAL A 923 31.19 2.03 5.91
N THR A 924 32.23 2.15 6.73
CA THR A 924 33.63 1.99 6.29
C THR A 924 33.90 0.53 5.93
N LEU A 925 33.60 -0.42 6.83
CA LEU A 925 33.74 -1.87 6.60
C LEU A 925 33.01 -2.34 5.33
N ALA A 926 31.78 -1.85 5.10
CA ALA A 926 31.01 -2.17 3.90
C ALA A 926 31.66 -1.63 2.61
N LEU A 927 32.12 -0.39 2.62
CA LEU A 927 32.71 0.26 1.45
C LEU A 927 34.12 -0.27 1.13
N ASP A 928 34.92 -0.62 2.14
CA ASP A 928 36.23 -1.24 1.95
C ASP A 928 36.10 -2.63 1.32
N LEU A 929 35.23 -3.49 1.88
CA LEU A 929 34.97 -4.84 1.35
C LEU A 929 34.48 -4.82 -0.10
N ILE A 930 33.62 -3.84 -0.44
CA ILE A 930 33.07 -3.64 -1.79
C ILE A 930 34.08 -2.98 -2.73
N SER A 931 34.92 -2.06 -2.25
CA SER A 931 36.03 -1.48 -3.02
C SER A 931 37.03 -2.56 -3.42
N ASP A 932 37.39 -3.45 -2.49
CA ASP A 932 38.27 -4.60 -2.78
C ASP A 932 37.62 -5.63 -3.70
N PHE A 933 36.34 -5.95 -3.50
CA PHE A 933 35.58 -6.82 -4.41
C PHE A 933 35.62 -6.32 -5.87
N VAL A 934 35.38 -5.01 -6.08
CA VAL A 934 35.41 -4.37 -7.39
C VAL A 934 36.83 -4.34 -7.97
N LYS A 935 37.86 -4.03 -7.16
CA LYS A 935 39.28 -4.05 -7.58
C LYS A 935 39.68 -5.44 -8.09
N MET A 936 39.36 -6.49 -7.34
CA MET A 936 39.81 -7.86 -7.62
C MET A 936 39.00 -8.52 -8.73
N THR A 937 37.68 -8.43 -8.71
CA THR A 937 36.82 -9.15 -9.69
C THR A 937 36.52 -8.35 -10.95
N ARG A 938 36.83 -7.05 -10.98
CA ARG A 938 36.45 -6.10 -12.03
C ARG A 938 34.93 -6.00 -12.28
N THR A 939 34.12 -6.43 -11.32
CA THR A 939 32.66 -6.29 -11.35
C THR A 939 32.27 -4.83 -11.55
N ASN A 940 31.40 -4.56 -12.54
CA ASN A 940 30.91 -3.21 -12.83
C ASN A 940 30.16 -2.63 -11.59
N PRO A 941 30.60 -1.50 -11.01
CA PRO A 941 29.98 -0.93 -9.82
C PRO A 941 28.50 -0.58 -9.99
N ALA A 942 28.03 -0.30 -11.22
CA ALA A 942 26.62 -0.03 -11.50
C ALA A 942 25.69 -1.24 -11.27
N LYS A 943 26.25 -2.44 -11.03
CA LYS A 943 25.51 -3.63 -10.60
C LYS A 943 25.31 -3.71 -9.08
N ILE A 944 25.97 -2.85 -8.32
CA ILE A 944 25.92 -2.80 -6.85
C ILE A 944 25.02 -1.65 -6.42
N VAL A 945 24.14 -1.93 -5.47
CA VAL A 945 23.25 -0.96 -4.82
C VAL A 945 23.54 -0.93 -3.33
N ILE A 946 23.61 0.26 -2.73
CA ILE A 946 23.73 0.41 -1.27
C ILE A 946 22.45 1.03 -0.73
N ILE A 947 21.81 0.33 0.21
CA ILE A 947 20.65 0.80 0.97
C ILE A 947 20.99 0.84 2.47
N ALA A 948 20.43 1.79 3.18
CA ALA A 948 20.51 1.85 4.64
C ALA A 948 19.15 2.28 5.21
N PRO A 949 18.74 1.83 6.41
CA PRO A 949 17.47 2.26 6.98
C PRO A 949 17.43 3.78 7.20
N TYR A 950 18.51 4.36 7.73
CA TYR A 950 18.53 5.75 8.23
C TYR A 950 19.15 6.76 7.25
N LYS A 951 18.47 7.90 7.05
CA LYS A 951 18.89 9.01 6.17
C LYS A 951 20.31 9.50 6.45
N ALA A 952 20.69 9.72 7.72
CA ALA A 952 22.05 10.16 8.06
C ALA A 952 23.15 9.12 7.76
N ASN A 953 22.80 7.84 7.67
CA ASN A 953 23.72 6.79 7.20
C ASN A 953 23.87 6.86 5.66
N VAL A 954 22.76 7.02 4.94
CA VAL A 954 22.72 7.23 3.47
C VAL A 954 23.57 8.44 3.04
N GLU A 955 23.44 9.56 3.75
CA GLU A 955 24.21 10.79 3.50
C GLU A 955 25.72 10.61 3.68
N ILE A 956 26.16 9.81 4.66
CA ILE A 956 27.58 9.50 4.87
C ILE A 956 28.10 8.57 3.78
N ILE A 957 27.35 7.54 3.40
CA ILE A 957 27.70 6.64 2.28
C ILE A 957 27.89 7.47 0.99
N GLY A 958 26.92 8.32 0.65
CA GLY A 958 26.98 9.19 -0.53
C GLY A 958 28.13 10.19 -0.49
N ARG A 959 28.45 10.75 0.69
CA ARG A 959 29.62 11.62 0.88
C ARG A 959 30.93 10.87 0.70
N PHE A 960 31.03 9.65 1.22
CA PHE A 960 32.24 8.83 1.12
C PHE A 960 32.52 8.44 -0.33
N LEU A 961 31.51 7.91 -1.04
CA LEU A 961 31.60 7.57 -2.47
C LEU A 961 31.99 8.78 -3.35
N LYS A 962 31.55 9.99 -2.99
CA LYS A 962 31.79 11.21 -3.78
C LYS A 962 33.07 11.99 -3.41
N LYS A 963 33.54 11.93 -2.16
CA LYS A 963 34.68 12.75 -1.67
C LYS A 963 35.96 12.00 -1.30
N ARG A 964 35.96 10.67 -1.10
CA ARG A 964 37.17 9.92 -0.68
C ARG A 964 37.89 9.22 -1.86
N PRO A 965 39.22 9.39 -2.02
CA PRO A 965 39.99 8.69 -3.06
C PRO A 965 39.91 7.17 -3.02
N ASP A 966 39.82 6.58 -1.82
CA ASP A 966 39.89 5.13 -1.57
C ASP A 966 38.69 4.38 -2.17
N TYR A 967 37.59 5.11 -2.40
CA TYR A 967 36.35 4.64 -3.01
C TYR A 967 36.20 5.09 -4.47
N HIS A 968 37.26 5.60 -5.12
CA HIS A 968 37.26 5.87 -6.56
C HIS A 968 36.86 4.66 -7.44
N PRO A 969 37.21 3.40 -7.11
CA PRO A 969 36.69 2.22 -7.81
C PRO A 969 35.16 2.12 -7.80
N LEU A 970 34.48 2.75 -6.84
CA LEU A 970 33.04 2.67 -6.63
C LEU A 970 32.26 3.83 -7.27
N ARG A 971 32.90 4.71 -8.05
CA ARG A 971 32.28 5.87 -8.72
C ARG A 971 31.12 5.53 -9.69
N GLY A 972 30.92 4.26 -10.03
CA GLY A 972 29.77 3.78 -10.81
C GLY A 972 28.56 3.31 -9.98
N ILE A 973 28.67 3.22 -8.65
CA ILE A 973 27.52 2.94 -7.77
C ILE A 973 26.57 4.14 -7.82
N GLY A 974 25.26 3.87 -7.95
CA GLY A 974 24.24 4.91 -7.93
C GLY A 974 24.09 5.59 -6.55
N ASP A 975 23.38 6.72 -6.48
CA ASP A 975 23.14 7.37 -5.20
C ASP A 975 22.44 6.43 -4.19
N PRO A 976 22.99 6.26 -2.97
CA PRO A 976 22.43 5.36 -1.97
C PRO A 976 21.06 5.84 -1.49
N ALA A 977 20.25 4.92 -0.98
CA ALA A 977 18.84 5.18 -0.67
C ALA A 977 18.40 4.64 0.68
N THR A 978 17.32 5.21 1.22
CA THR A 978 16.57 4.59 2.32
C THR A 978 15.70 3.44 1.81
N VAL A 979 15.35 2.50 2.69
CA VAL A 979 14.43 1.38 2.41
C VAL A 979 13.14 1.89 1.75
N ASP A 980 12.57 2.98 2.28
CA ASP A 980 11.31 3.56 1.81
C ASP A 980 11.47 4.22 0.43
N SER A 981 12.54 5.00 0.24
CA SER A 981 12.83 5.68 -1.04
C SER A 981 13.32 4.73 -2.16
N PHE A 982 13.64 3.48 -1.83
CA PHE A 982 14.08 2.45 -2.78
C PHE A 982 12.96 1.46 -3.16
N GLN A 983 11.72 1.67 -2.70
CA GLN A 983 10.58 0.87 -3.19
C GLN A 983 10.48 0.94 -4.73
N GLY A 984 10.15 -0.19 -5.36
CA GLY A 984 10.07 -0.32 -6.82
C GLY A 984 11.41 -0.41 -7.56
N ARG A 985 12.56 -0.29 -6.88
CA ARG A 985 13.90 -0.49 -7.47
C ARG A 985 14.50 -1.85 -7.10
N GLU A 986 15.53 -2.25 -7.82
CA GLU A 986 16.29 -3.50 -7.66
C GLU A 986 17.76 -3.31 -8.07
N GLY A 987 18.62 -4.27 -7.72
CA GLY A 987 20.04 -4.31 -8.11
C GLY A 987 20.57 -5.73 -8.11
N ASP A 988 21.65 -6.02 -8.86
CA ASP A 988 22.19 -7.39 -8.92
C ASP A 988 22.75 -7.81 -7.56
N ILE A 989 23.61 -6.95 -6.98
CA ILE A 989 24.11 -7.05 -5.61
C ILE A 989 23.52 -5.90 -4.79
N VAL A 990 22.99 -6.20 -3.60
CA VAL A 990 22.48 -5.22 -2.64
C VAL A 990 23.28 -5.29 -1.34
N VAL A 991 23.74 -4.13 -0.86
CA VAL A 991 24.45 -3.96 0.40
C VAL A 991 23.54 -3.18 1.35
N ALA A 992 23.05 -3.85 2.39
CA ALA A 992 22.11 -3.34 3.38
C ALA A 992 22.84 -2.95 4.68
N ILE A 993 23.20 -1.67 4.82
CA ILE A 993 23.99 -1.18 5.96
C ILE A 993 23.05 -0.67 7.06
N MET A 994 22.89 -1.47 8.12
CA MET A 994 21.84 -1.29 9.13
C MET A 994 21.97 0.02 9.93
N GLY A 995 23.19 0.47 10.23
CA GLY A 995 23.46 1.70 10.99
C GLY A 995 23.18 1.57 12.50
N THR A 996 22.83 0.38 12.98
CA THR A 996 22.42 0.07 14.36
C THR A 996 23.38 -0.90 15.04
N THR A 997 23.44 -0.77 16.36
CA THR A 997 24.28 -1.53 17.30
C THR A 997 23.44 -1.96 18.48
N LYS A 998 23.97 -2.79 19.38
CA LYS A 998 23.34 -3.32 20.60
C LYS A 998 22.48 -2.30 21.35
N ALA A 999 21.33 -2.76 21.84
CA ALA A 999 20.44 -1.96 22.68
C ALA A 999 21.13 -1.47 23.97
N GLY A 1000 21.03 -0.17 24.25
CA GLY A 1000 21.60 0.49 25.44
C GLY A 1000 22.38 1.76 25.09
N THR A 1001 23.41 1.65 24.25
CA THR A 1001 24.33 2.75 23.90
C THR A 1001 23.77 3.63 22.77
N ALA A 1002 22.59 4.24 22.98
CA ALA A 1002 21.73 4.88 21.97
C ALA A 1002 21.30 3.98 20.77
N GLY A 1003 21.78 2.73 20.72
CA GLY A 1003 21.47 1.69 19.74
C GLY A 1003 20.13 1.00 19.95
N GLY A 1004 20.03 -0.25 19.50
CA GLY A 1004 18.79 -1.02 19.32
C GLY A 1004 18.21 -0.86 17.91
N PRO A 1005 17.36 -1.80 17.45
CA PRO A 1005 16.93 -1.91 16.05
C PRO A 1005 16.10 -0.71 15.53
N GLY A 1006 15.43 0.04 16.42
CA GLY A 1006 14.51 1.11 16.02
C GLY A 1006 13.41 0.57 15.11
N PHE A 1007 13.08 1.27 14.03
CA PHE A 1007 12.02 0.84 13.09
C PHE A 1007 12.38 -0.39 12.23
N THR A 1008 13.60 -0.94 12.32
CA THR A 1008 13.95 -2.21 11.65
C THR A 1008 13.30 -3.44 12.32
N THR A 1009 12.59 -3.25 13.44
CA THR A 1009 11.65 -4.23 14.02
C THR A 1009 10.41 -4.46 13.16
N ASN A 1010 10.11 -3.58 12.21
CA ASN A 1010 8.95 -3.73 11.33
C ASN A 1010 9.27 -4.76 10.22
N GLU A 1011 8.57 -5.90 10.27
CA GLU A 1011 8.75 -7.02 9.34
C GLU A 1011 8.60 -6.60 7.87
N ASN A 1012 7.66 -5.71 7.55
CA ASN A 1012 7.43 -5.20 6.19
C ASN A 1012 8.65 -4.45 5.63
N ARG A 1013 9.30 -3.61 6.46
CA ARG A 1013 10.54 -2.89 6.10
C ARG A 1013 11.72 -3.86 5.97
N LEU A 1014 11.81 -4.88 6.82
CA LEU A 1014 12.85 -5.90 6.74
C LEU A 1014 12.70 -6.78 5.48
N ASN A 1015 11.47 -7.14 5.11
CA ASN A 1015 11.14 -7.81 3.86
C ASN A 1015 11.60 -6.99 2.65
N VAL A 1016 11.28 -5.69 2.64
CA VAL A 1016 11.69 -4.78 1.56
C VAL A 1016 13.21 -4.70 1.46
N LEU A 1017 13.92 -4.56 2.59
CA LEU A 1017 15.38 -4.58 2.67
C LEU A 1017 15.97 -5.87 2.07
N CYS A 1018 15.43 -7.03 2.44
CA CYS A 1018 15.93 -8.36 2.06
C CYS A 1018 15.41 -8.87 0.70
N SER A 1019 14.82 -8.00 -0.14
CA SER A 1019 14.17 -8.41 -1.41
C SER A 1019 14.44 -7.48 -2.61
N ARG A 1020 15.50 -6.69 -2.54
CA ARG A 1020 15.93 -5.79 -3.64
C ARG A 1020 16.97 -6.42 -4.58
N GLN A 1021 17.66 -7.45 -4.12
CA GLN A 1021 18.72 -8.16 -4.83
C GLN A 1021 18.19 -8.98 -6.02
N ARG A 1022 19.09 -9.30 -6.95
CA ARG A 1022 18.90 -10.39 -7.93
C ARG A 1022 19.79 -11.60 -7.63
N CYS A 1023 21.06 -11.39 -7.27
CA CYS A 1023 22.02 -12.49 -7.08
C CYS A 1023 23.01 -12.32 -5.91
N GLY A 1024 22.96 -11.21 -5.15
CA GLY A 1024 23.74 -11.08 -3.92
C GLY A 1024 23.08 -10.12 -2.92
N LEU A 1025 22.99 -10.54 -1.66
CA LEU A 1025 22.56 -9.71 -0.54
C LEU A 1025 23.63 -9.77 0.56
N LEU A 1026 24.19 -8.61 0.91
CA LEU A 1026 25.09 -8.43 2.04
C LEU A 1026 24.40 -7.55 3.08
N VAL A 1027 24.05 -8.10 4.23
CA VAL A 1027 23.53 -7.33 5.37
C VAL A 1027 24.71 -6.98 6.29
N VAL A 1028 24.96 -5.69 6.53
CA VAL A 1028 26.09 -5.21 7.33
C VAL A 1028 25.56 -4.58 8.62
N GLY A 1029 25.91 -5.15 9.78
CA GLY A 1029 25.36 -4.70 11.05
C GLY A 1029 25.87 -5.43 12.28
N ASP A 1030 25.25 -5.14 13.42
CA ASP A 1030 25.49 -5.82 14.69
C ASP A 1030 24.48 -6.99 14.85
N ILE A 1031 24.96 -8.21 15.05
CA ILE A 1031 24.09 -9.37 15.28
C ILE A 1031 23.45 -9.32 16.68
N MET A 1032 24.06 -8.59 17.61
CA MET A 1032 23.61 -8.38 18.99
C MET A 1032 22.69 -7.15 19.13
N VAL A 1033 22.15 -6.62 18.03
CA VAL A 1033 21.31 -5.40 17.98
C VAL A 1033 20.09 -5.47 18.91
N THR A 1034 19.51 -6.64 19.15
CA THR A 1034 18.40 -6.90 20.08
C THR A 1034 18.85 -7.36 21.48
N GLY A 1035 20.15 -7.51 21.71
CA GLY A 1035 20.72 -8.22 22.86
C GLY A 1035 21.04 -9.69 22.53
N GLN A 1036 21.31 -10.51 23.55
CA GLN A 1036 21.37 -11.96 23.37
C GLN A 1036 19.95 -12.51 23.14
N LEU A 1037 19.72 -13.14 21.99
CA LEU A 1037 18.52 -13.94 21.77
C LEU A 1037 18.61 -15.18 22.67
N GLU A 1038 17.66 -15.33 23.61
CA GLU A 1038 17.58 -16.55 24.42
C GLU A 1038 17.34 -17.76 23.53
N ASP A 1039 18.29 -18.70 23.59
CA ASP A 1039 18.25 -19.95 22.84
C ASP A 1039 17.08 -20.81 23.36
N LYS A 1040 15.99 -20.90 22.56
CA LYS A 1040 14.70 -21.48 22.97
C LYS A 1040 14.76 -22.98 23.34
N GLY A 1041 15.94 -23.61 23.21
CA GLY A 1041 16.24 -24.97 23.65
C GLY A 1041 16.64 -25.16 25.12
N LYS A 1042 17.07 -24.13 25.87
CA LYS A 1042 17.62 -24.31 27.25
C LYS A 1042 16.86 -23.54 28.34
N LYS A 1043 15.82 -24.17 28.91
CA LYS A 1043 15.10 -23.68 30.09
C LYS A 1043 15.84 -23.96 31.41
N THR A 1044 16.81 -23.13 31.77
CA THR A 1044 17.31 -23.03 33.15
C THR A 1044 16.26 -22.39 34.06
N LYS A 1045 15.92 -23.03 35.19
CA LYS A 1045 14.91 -22.53 36.14
C LYS A 1045 15.49 -21.43 37.06
N GLY A 1046 15.32 -20.16 36.71
CA GLY A 1046 15.55 -19.02 37.59
C GLY A 1046 14.25 -18.41 38.12
N LYS A 1047 14.15 -18.14 39.43
CA LYS A 1047 13.11 -17.27 40.00
C LYS A 1047 13.70 -15.88 40.22
N GLY A 1048 13.16 -14.85 39.55
CA GLY A 1048 13.50 -13.44 39.77
C GLY A 1048 12.25 -12.57 39.70
N LYS A 1049 12.08 -11.62 40.62
CA LYS A 1049 10.97 -10.66 40.58
C LYS A 1049 11.38 -9.45 39.74
N GLY A 1050 10.56 -9.08 38.75
CA GLY A 1050 10.76 -7.85 38.00
C GLY A 1050 10.39 -6.61 38.82
N LYS A 1051 11.32 -5.65 38.91
CA LYS A 1051 11.02 -4.22 39.02
C LYS A 1051 11.77 -3.53 37.88
N ALA A 1052 11.04 -2.89 36.97
CA ALA A 1052 11.65 -1.98 36.02
C ALA A 1052 11.88 -0.64 36.73
N GLY A 1053 13.13 -0.18 36.76
CA GLY A 1053 13.50 1.15 37.23
C GLY A 1053 14.56 1.70 36.29
N GLY A 1054 14.24 2.76 35.55
CA GLY A 1054 15.19 3.45 34.68
C GLY A 1054 16.11 4.34 35.52
N GLY A 1055 17.39 4.02 35.55
CA GLY A 1055 18.43 4.92 36.03
C GLY A 1055 19.29 5.37 34.85
N TYR A 1056 19.35 6.69 34.62
CA TYR A 1056 20.38 7.26 33.76
C TYR A 1056 21.72 7.25 34.51
N VAL A 1057 22.79 6.90 33.80
CA VAL A 1057 24.17 7.14 34.22
C VAL A 1057 24.82 7.91 33.08
N GLU A 1058 25.29 9.11 33.36
CA GLU A 1058 26.13 9.88 32.43
C GLU A 1058 27.59 9.49 32.67
N GLU A 1059 28.30 9.14 31.59
CA GLU A 1059 29.77 9.09 31.60
C GLU A 1059 30.29 9.96 30.45
N HIS A 1060 31.25 10.84 30.76
CA HIS A 1060 31.81 11.79 29.80
C HIS A 1060 32.85 11.12 28.88
N PRO A 1061 32.82 11.38 27.56
CA PRO A 1061 33.84 10.88 26.65
C PRO A 1061 35.10 11.76 26.67
N SER A 1062 36.18 11.29 27.30
CA SER A 1062 37.50 11.92 27.21
C SER A 1062 38.62 10.88 27.16
N GLN A 1063 39.41 10.91 26.09
CA GLN A 1063 40.48 9.94 25.78
C GLN A 1063 39.90 8.54 25.44
N ILE A 1064 40.51 7.68 24.61
CA ILE A 1064 41.92 7.60 24.18
C ILE A 1064 42.02 7.57 22.64
N LEU A 1065 43.00 8.31 22.09
CA LEU A 1065 43.58 8.01 20.78
C LEU A 1065 44.82 7.14 21.00
N GLY A 1066 44.79 5.91 20.47
CA GLY A 1066 45.91 4.96 20.56
C GLY A 1066 45.66 3.80 19.63
N GLY A 1067 46.49 3.66 18.59
CA GLY A 1067 46.34 2.60 17.59
C GLY A 1067 47.08 1.32 17.99
N GLN A 1068 46.47 0.18 17.71
CA GLN A 1068 47.18 -1.07 17.49
C GLN A 1068 46.60 -1.77 16.25
N GLU A 1069 47.49 -2.25 15.38
CA GLU A 1069 47.15 -3.19 14.32
C GLU A 1069 47.02 -4.59 14.94
N GLY A 1070 45.99 -5.36 14.59
CA GLY A 1070 45.93 -6.76 15.04
C GLY A 1070 44.57 -7.45 14.93
N ARG A 1071 44.38 -8.19 13.83
CA ARG A 1071 43.52 -9.40 13.71
C ARG A 1071 42.07 -9.26 14.19
N TYR A 1072 41.16 -9.12 13.22
CA TYR A 1072 39.76 -9.51 13.34
C TYR A 1072 39.51 -10.81 12.54
N ALA A 1073 38.66 -11.68 13.07
CA ALA A 1073 38.05 -12.84 12.44
C ALA A 1073 36.68 -13.06 13.09
#